data_AF-A0A161HLS8-F1
#
_entry.id   AF-A0A161HLS8-F1
#
_cell.length_a   1.000
_cell.length_b   1.000
_cell.length_c   1.000
_cell.angle_alpha   90.00
_cell.angle_beta   90.00
_cell.angle_gamma   90.00
#
_symmetry.space_group_name_H-M   'P 1'
#
loop_
_entity.id
_entity.type
_entity.pdbx_description
1 polymer ?
#
loop_
_entity_poly.entity_id
_entity_poly.type
_entity_poly.pdbx_seq_one_letter_code
_entity_poly.pdbx_strand_id
1 'polypeptide(L)'
;MSSANNSPKIPEDDVNANSTAPTSTGGPSAPEGQSTTTTTSKEALNPFEQAIKVWSDIDLSSLQKSLDDEGDQILVNQTTSVKGRKELASRTKSFRKLSDEEKLVEIKSLLKLYQTEIDNLTNRGKFAETSFMNVYKLLAEAPDPRPLLEASVDSVISASEVNRLMTENARLNDLVSRHADYDSVKAKLLKVEQSSIETARAKVNAKEAEMNALFDEKERNWKLREEELQRQIEDLSANKDVAEARLSAHNSSIDPSEGAKSRLLELELVAGDLERANRKVAQVEKRNLELRTELEGLKSETKANEEKAVLESKISDLEGENAIVLAKIQSLDSKLATQTAASQQKIEVLERDVSRKSEEITTLKNRLHKQQDYEEIKRELDVLKSIEFDVGEDDGERSARSISTQNENAQETKLEKMLLTRNKKLTSDLTNLRVTNHELNEANQAANRQISSLTSELEEARNLNNKLEEDLLTLKNSGTSPAMSTVSGWNNSSWGGKNSVNGRVSPTSSIIGGRDGRDLRGGPTPTTSSSDSSILPIITQQRDRFRQRNAELESELRKNWALISSLQKEVETVKKDNVELYERTRYASSYKAQSKRGGSSAEDRYRSVYEEGLTPFQQFRGRETERALSKMGPLERIVYSFFRGVLSNRLSRNFFFLYCLGLHLLVMVILMYGATSSPVLEVPSTVPGTGAEESLVSEAAVQLAEHP
;
A
#
# COMPACT_ATOMS: atom_id res chain seq x y z
N MET A 1 39.97 8.01 -23.65
CA MET A 1 40.13 8.18 -25.12
C MET A 1 38.75 7.85 -25.70
N SER A 2 37.91 8.86 -25.95
CA SER A 2 37.66 9.46 -27.28
C SER A 2 37.06 8.39 -28.24
N SER A 3 35.88 8.49 -28.86
CA SER A 3 35.03 9.64 -29.20
C SER A 3 33.65 9.16 -29.71
N ALA A 4 32.66 10.05 -29.62
CA ALA A 4 31.61 10.39 -30.61
C ALA A 4 30.68 9.28 -31.19
N ASN A 5 29.37 9.32 -30.92
CA ASN A 5 28.33 10.18 -31.55
C ASN A 5 27.80 9.58 -32.88
N ASN A 6 26.56 9.05 -32.89
CA ASN A 6 25.49 9.51 -33.80
C ASN A 6 24.21 8.67 -33.67
N SER A 7 23.07 9.34 -33.47
CA SER A 7 21.76 8.86 -33.94
C SER A 7 21.73 8.93 -35.48
N PRO A 8 20.81 8.21 -36.14
CA PRO A 8 19.58 8.89 -36.50
C PRO A 8 18.29 8.05 -36.34
N LYS A 9 17.22 8.81 -36.27
CA LYS A 9 15.78 8.52 -36.24
C LYS A 9 15.28 8.24 -37.67
N ILE A 10 14.27 7.39 -37.87
CA ILE A 10 13.10 7.49 -38.80
C ILE A 10 12.37 6.11 -38.91
N PRO A 11 11.03 6.08 -39.13
CA PRO A 11 10.08 5.01 -38.77
C PRO A 11 9.45 4.28 -39.99
N GLU A 12 8.28 3.65 -39.80
CA GLU A 12 7.39 2.94 -40.77
C GLU A 12 7.60 1.41 -40.85
N ASP A 13 6.62 0.53 -41.03
CA ASP A 13 5.15 0.57 -41.00
C ASP A 13 4.64 -0.88 -41.01
N ASP A 14 3.37 -1.04 -40.62
CA ASP A 14 2.54 -2.24 -40.67
C ASP A 14 2.57 -3.00 -42.01
N VAL A 15 2.56 -4.35 -41.97
CA VAL A 15 1.89 -5.16 -42.99
C VAL A 15 1.17 -6.37 -42.37
N ASN A 16 -0.15 -6.24 -42.44
CA ASN A 16 -1.21 -7.21 -42.26
C ASN A 16 -1.17 -8.33 -43.32
N ALA A 17 -1.46 -9.58 -42.94
CA ALA A 17 -1.85 -10.63 -43.90
C ALA A 17 -2.92 -11.56 -43.28
N ASN A 18 -4.13 -11.36 -43.80
CA ASN A 18 -5.38 -12.04 -43.53
C ASN A 18 -5.50 -13.32 -44.40
N SER A 19 -6.15 -14.39 -43.90
CA SER A 19 -6.81 -15.40 -44.77
C SER A 19 -7.87 -16.23 -44.02
N THR A 20 -9.10 -15.72 -44.04
CA THR A 20 -10.39 -16.37 -44.42
C THR A 20 -10.62 -17.90 -44.33
N ALA A 21 -11.53 -18.31 -43.41
CA ALA A 21 -12.90 -18.92 -43.56
C ALA A 21 -13.13 -20.20 -44.45
N PRO A 22 -14.25 -20.98 -44.39
CA PRO A 22 -15.61 -20.62 -43.89
C PRO A 22 -16.59 -21.71 -43.29
N THR A 23 -17.73 -21.20 -42.75
CA THR A 23 -19.15 -21.68 -42.76
C THR A 23 -19.68 -22.92 -42.00
N SER A 24 -20.69 -22.76 -41.11
CA SER A 24 -22.15 -22.84 -41.44
C SER A 24 -23.12 -22.45 -40.26
N THR A 25 -24.13 -21.61 -40.60
CA THR A 25 -25.60 -21.56 -40.27
C THR A 25 -26.14 -21.84 -38.83
N GLY A 26 -27.11 -21.12 -38.22
CA GLY A 26 -28.06 -20.04 -38.55
C GLY A 26 -28.94 -19.66 -37.32
N GLY A 27 -29.54 -18.44 -37.30
CA GLY A 27 -30.24 -17.77 -36.15
C GLY A 27 -31.71 -18.18 -35.88
N PRO A 28 -32.57 -17.43 -35.12
CA PRO A 28 -32.73 -15.94 -35.15
C PRO A 28 -33.06 -15.15 -33.82
N SER A 29 -32.78 -13.82 -33.84
CA SER A 29 -33.51 -12.59 -33.34
C SER A 29 -34.14 -12.51 -31.91
N ALA A 30 -34.13 -11.44 -31.09
CA ALA A 30 -33.75 -10.00 -31.04
C ALA A 30 -34.05 -9.47 -29.59
N PRO A 31 -34.05 -8.15 -29.23
CA PRO A 31 -33.08 -7.05 -29.33
C PRO A 31 -32.78 -6.36 -27.96
N GLU A 32 -31.70 -5.55 -27.81
CA GLU A 32 -31.69 -4.24 -27.09
C GLU A 32 -30.28 -3.59 -26.98
N GLY A 33 -30.19 -2.31 -27.37
CA GLY A 33 -29.39 -1.30 -26.67
C GLY A 33 -27.92 -1.03 -27.06
N GLN A 34 -27.68 -0.33 -28.16
CA GLN A 34 -26.44 0.47 -28.35
C GLN A 34 -26.58 1.83 -27.65
N SER A 35 -25.51 2.33 -27.00
CA SER A 35 -25.06 3.74 -27.12
C SER A 35 -23.61 3.91 -26.64
N THR A 36 -22.81 4.47 -27.53
CA THR A 36 -21.49 5.13 -27.38
C THR A 36 -21.51 6.27 -26.32
N THR A 37 -20.45 6.60 -25.57
CA THR A 37 -19.41 7.56 -25.97
C THR A 37 -18.36 7.84 -24.86
N THR A 38 -17.11 8.02 -25.31
CA THR A 38 -15.94 8.72 -24.75
C THR A 38 -16.10 9.73 -23.59
N THR A 39 -15.32 9.61 -22.50
CA THR A 39 -14.46 10.71 -21.94
C THR A 39 -13.51 10.28 -20.81
N THR A 40 -12.20 10.52 -20.99
CA THR A 40 -11.16 10.88 -19.98
C THR A 40 -11.10 10.12 -18.64
N SER A 41 -10.30 9.04 -18.60
CA SER A 41 -9.85 8.42 -17.34
C SER A 41 -8.64 9.17 -16.76
N LYS A 42 -8.90 9.93 -15.69
CA LYS A 42 -8.11 9.77 -14.46
C LYS A 42 -8.07 8.26 -14.18
N GLU A 43 -6.92 7.68 -13.86
CA GLU A 43 -6.74 6.25 -13.56
C GLU A 43 -7.97 5.67 -12.85
N ALA A 44 -8.83 5.04 -13.65
CA ALA A 44 -10.04 4.42 -13.15
C ALA A 44 -9.57 3.10 -12.56
N LEU A 45 -9.37 3.10 -11.25
CA LEU A 45 -9.16 1.87 -10.48
C LEU A 45 -10.22 0.86 -10.94
N ASN A 46 -9.79 -0.35 -11.23
CA ASN A 46 -10.67 -1.44 -11.65
C ASN A 46 -11.85 -1.52 -10.64
N PRO A 47 -13.12 -1.64 -11.05
CA PRO A 47 -14.25 -1.76 -10.13
C PRO A 47 -14.02 -2.81 -9.02
N PHE A 48 -13.25 -3.86 -9.33
CA PHE A 48 -12.79 -4.85 -8.36
C PHE A 48 -11.79 -4.29 -7.33
N GLU A 49 -10.83 -3.48 -7.75
CA GLU A 49 -9.88 -2.83 -6.84
C GLU A 49 -10.56 -1.79 -5.97
N GLN A 50 -11.54 -1.06 -6.52
CA GLN A 50 -12.37 -0.15 -5.75
C GLN A 50 -13.22 -0.90 -4.72
N ALA A 51 -13.82 -2.03 -5.09
CA ALA A 51 -14.57 -2.87 -4.17
C ALA A 51 -13.70 -3.47 -3.07
N ILE A 52 -12.48 -3.94 -3.39
CA ILE A 52 -11.52 -4.41 -2.39
C ILE A 52 -11.15 -3.30 -1.41
N LYS A 53 -10.91 -2.08 -1.89
CA LYS A 53 -10.62 -0.91 -1.03
C LYS A 53 -11.80 -0.58 -0.11
N VAL A 54 -13.03 -0.55 -0.64
CA VAL A 54 -14.22 -0.26 0.18
C VAL A 54 -14.43 -1.34 1.25
N TRP A 55 -14.30 -2.63 0.91
CA TRP A 55 -14.43 -3.71 1.88
C TRP A 55 -13.27 -3.75 2.89
N SER A 56 -12.06 -3.31 2.51
CA SER A 56 -10.96 -3.15 3.47
C SER A 56 -11.16 -1.97 4.41
N ASP A 57 -11.71 -0.87 3.91
CA ASP A 57 -11.98 0.34 4.71
C ASP A 57 -13.15 0.13 5.68
N ILE A 58 -14.15 -0.67 5.29
CA ILE A 58 -15.24 -1.09 6.17
C ILE A 58 -14.71 -1.95 7.32
N ASP A 59 -13.65 -2.74 7.07
CA ASP A 59 -13.06 -3.71 8.00
C ASP A 59 -14.13 -4.41 8.86
N LEU A 60 -14.73 -5.44 8.27
CA LEU A 60 -15.78 -6.25 8.89
C LEU A 60 -15.41 -6.74 10.30
N SER A 61 -14.13 -6.95 10.60
CA SER A 61 -13.70 -7.41 11.94
C SER A 61 -13.85 -6.32 12.99
N SER A 62 -13.49 -5.07 12.64
CA SER A 62 -13.66 -3.91 13.50
C SER A 62 -15.14 -3.53 13.64
N LEU A 63 -15.89 -3.59 12.54
CA LEU A 63 -17.33 -3.31 12.51
C LEU A 63 -18.09 -4.31 13.35
N GLN A 64 -17.76 -5.61 13.26
CA GLN A 64 -18.37 -6.65 14.09
C GLN A 64 -18.15 -6.35 15.58
N LYS A 65 -16.93 -5.97 15.98
CA LYS A 65 -16.63 -5.63 17.37
C LYS A 65 -17.40 -4.40 17.86
N SER A 66 -17.48 -3.35 17.03
CA SER A 66 -18.29 -2.16 17.35
C SER A 66 -19.77 -2.51 17.48
N LEU A 67 -20.27 -3.39 16.62
CA LEU A 67 -21.66 -3.83 16.63
C LEU A 67 -21.98 -4.71 17.85
N ASP A 68 -21.02 -5.52 18.29
CA ASP A 68 -21.11 -6.30 19.53
C ASP A 68 -21.20 -5.36 20.75
N ASP A 69 -20.35 -4.33 20.81
CA ASP A 69 -20.37 -3.31 21.88
C ASP A 69 -21.69 -2.51 21.89
N GLU A 70 -22.19 -2.12 20.71
CA GLU A 70 -23.49 -1.46 20.56
C GLU A 70 -24.66 -2.40 20.93
N GLY A 71 -24.57 -3.68 20.55
CA GLY A 71 -25.51 -4.73 20.91
C GLY A 71 -25.61 -4.95 22.42
N ASP A 72 -24.48 -4.98 23.11
CA ASP A 72 -24.42 -5.05 24.57
C ASP A 72 -25.08 -3.84 25.22
N GLN A 73 -24.85 -2.63 24.69
CA GLN A 73 -25.53 -1.43 25.18
C GLN A 73 -27.05 -1.49 24.94
N ILE A 74 -27.50 -2.02 23.81
CA ILE A 74 -28.93 -2.25 23.55
C ILE A 74 -29.51 -3.22 24.57
N LEU A 75 -28.81 -4.31 24.90
CA LEU A 75 -29.23 -5.29 25.90
C LEU A 75 -29.31 -4.66 27.30
N VAL A 76 -28.29 -3.91 27.71
CA VAL A 76 -28.28 -3.17 28.98
C VAL A 76 -29.43 -2.17 29.04
N ASN A 77 -29.68 -1.45 27.95
CA ASN A 77 -30.80 -0.51 27.84
C ASN A 77 -32.17 -1.21 27.88
N GLN A 78 -32.28 -2.42 27.33
CA GLN A 78 -33.49 -3.24 27.42
C GLN A 78 -33.75 -3.67 28.87
N THR A 79 -32.74 -4.20 29.56
CA THR A 79 -32.87 -4.61 30.97
C THR A 79 -33.16 -3.43 31.90
N THR A 80 -32.54 -2.28 31.66
CA THR A 80 -32.74 -1.06 32.44
C THR A 80 -34.16 -0.53 32.30
N SER A 81 -34.75 -0.54 31.10
CA SER A 81 -36.15 -0.14 30.92
C SER A 81 -37.15 -1.12 31.53
N VAL A 82 -36.84 -2.42 31.58
CA VAL A 82 -37.71 -3.36 32.32
C VAL A 82 -37.68 -3.05 33.82
N LYS A 83 -36.50 -2.74 34.37
CA LYS A 83 -36.35 -2.32 35.77
C LYS A 83 -37.04 -0.98 36.05
N GLY A 84 -36.83 0.03 35.19
CA GLY A 84 -37.45 1.36 35.27
C GLY A 84 -38.98 1.29 35.21
N ARG A 85 -39.54 0.53 34.26
CA ARG A 85 -41.00 0.29 34.20
C ARG A 85 -41.54 -0.40 35.46
N LYS A 86 -40.82 -1.37 36.01
CA LYS A 86 -41.23 -2.07 37.25
C LYS A 86 -41.18 -1.14 38.46
N GLU A 87 -40.16 -0.30 38.57
CA GLU A 87 -40.04 0.70 39.62
C GLU A 87 -41.16 1.76 39.52
N LEU A 88 -41.41 2.27 38.32
CA LEU A 88 -42.47 3.23 38.05
C LEU A 88 -43.84 2.64 38.41
N ALA A 89 -44.13 1.40 38.00
CA ALA A 89 -45.36 0.71 38.37
C ALA A 89 -45.51 0.53 39.90
N SER A 90 -44.42 0.22 40.59
CA SER A 90 -44.39 0.13 42.06
C SER A 90 -44.68 1.48 42.73
N ARG A 91 -43.99 2.55 42.28
CA ARG A 91 -44.18 3.92 42.78
C ARG A 91 -45.59 4.43 42.53
N THR A 92 -46.17 4.16 41.35
CA THR A 92 -47.56 4.50 41.03
C THR A 92 -48.56 3.75 41.91
N LYS A 93 -48.30 2.46 42.20
CA LYS A 93 -49.14 1.66 43.10
C LYS A 93 -49.06 2.17 44.55
N SER A 94 -47.88 2.57 45.02
CA SER A 94 -47.68 3.16 46.35
C SER A 94 -48.32 4.54 46.45
N PHE A 95 -48.18 5.37 45.42
CA PHE A 95 -48.82 6.69 45.33
C PHE A 95 -50.34 6.62 45.45
N ARG A 96 -50.97 5.62 44.81
CA ARG A 96 -52.42 5.39 44.90
C ARG A 96 -52.90 5.11 46.33
N LYS A 97 -52.05 4.56 47.19
CA LYS A 97 -52.37 4.20 48.58
C LYS A 97 -52.18 5.34 49.59
N LEU A 98 -51.56 6.45 49.19
CA LEU A 98 -51.32 7.61 50.06
C LEU A 98 -52.61 8.38 50.36
N SER A 99 -52.61 9.18 51.42
CA SER A 99 -53.67 10.16 51.71
C SER A 99 -53.63 11.33 50.71
N ASP A 100 -54.72 12.09 50.57
CA ASP A 100 -54.81 13.13 49.53
C ASP A 100 -53.85 14.31 49.75
N GLU A 101 -53.57 14.69 51.01
CA GLU A 101 -52.51 15.63 51.37
C GLU A 101 -51.11 15.14 50.96
N GLU A 102 -50.82 13.84 51.12
CA GLU A 102 -49.52 13.25 50.77
C GLU A 102 -49.38 13.05 49.26
N LYS A 103 -50.48 12.73 48.56
CA LYS A 103 -50.49 12.68 47.08
C LYS A 103 -50.13 14.02 46.46
N LEU A 104 -50.59 15.14 47.00
CA LEU A 104 -50.24 16.47 46.50
C LEU A 104 -48.74 16.77 46.59
N VAL A 105 -48.04 16.21 47.57
CA VAL A 105 -46.58 16.34 47.73
C VAL A 105 -45.85 15.41 46.77
N GLU A 106 -46.25 14.13 46.70
CA GLU A 106 -45.56 13.10 45.92
C GLU A 106 -45.83 13.14 44.41
N ILE A 107 -46.90 13.81 43.95
CA ILE A 107 -47.28 13.83 42.52
C ILE A 107 -46.19 14.46 41.64
N LYS A 108 -45.47 15.47 42.16
CA LYS A 108 -44.35 16.10 41.45
C LYS A 108 -43.17 15.13 41.29
N SER A 109 -42.91 14.32 42.32
CA SER A 109 -41.87 13.29 42.30
C SER A 109 -42.21 12.19 41.29
N LEU A 110 -43.46 11.69 41.33
CA LEU A 110 -43.92 10.66 40.41
C LEU A 110 -43.92 11.16 38.96
N LEU A 111 -44.41 12.38 38.69
CA LEU A 111 -44.41 12.96 37.35
C LEU A 111 -42.98 13.09 36.79
N LYS A 112 -42.02 13.47 37.64
CA LYS A 112 -40.61 13.56 37.25
C LYS A 112 -40.01 12.19 36.91
N LEU A 113 -40.40 11.12 37.61
CA LEU A 113 -40.02 9.75 37.26
C LEU A 113 -40.62 9.31 35.91
N TYR A 114 -41.89 9.62 35.64
CA TYR A 114 -42.52 9.37 34.33
C TYR A 114 -41.81 10.13 33.21
N GLN A 115 -41.50 11.41 33.43
CA GLN A 115 -40.75 12.22 32.47
C GLN A 115 -39.37 11.62 32.18
N THR A 116 -38.65 11.22 33.23
CA THR A 116 -37.32 10.60 33.09
C THR A 116 -37.38 9.29 32.30
N GLU A 117 -38.37 8.42 32.52
CA GLU A 117 -38.53 7.18 31.74
C GLU A 117 -38.89 7.47 30.27
N ILE A 118 -39.69 8.50 30.00
CA ILE A 118 -40.02 8.93 28.62
C ILE A 118 -38.77 9.48 27.89
N ASP A 119 -37.97 10.29 28.59
CA ASP A 119 -36.72 10.83 28.04
C ASP A 119 -35.72 9.68 27.77
N ASN A 120 -35.60 8.73 28.70
CA ASN A 120 -34.77 7.53 28.53
C ASN A 120 -35.25 6.66 27.36
N LEU A 121 -36.57 6.48 27.20
CA LEU A 121 -37.15 5.74 26.08
C LEU A 121 -36.82 6.42 24.75
N THR A 122 -36.94 7.74 24.69
CA THR A 122 -36.62 8.54 23.50
C THR A 122 -35.14 8.46 23.15
N ASN A 123 -34.26 8.56 24.15
CA ASN A 123 -32.81 8.45 23.95
C ASN A 123 -32.41 7.05 23.48
N ARG A 124 -33.03 6.00 24.01
CA ARG A 124 -32.81 4.62 23.56
C ARG A 124 -33.28 4.41 22.11
N GLY A 125 -34.43 4.97 21.74
CA GLY A 125 -34.93 4.94 20.37
C GLY A 125 -33.94 5.59 19.40
N LYS A 126 -33.49 6.81 19.74
CA LYS A 126 -32.46 7.53 18.96
C LYS A 126 -31.15 6.75 18.86
N PHE A 127 -30.71 6.11 19.93
CA PHE A 127 -29.50 5.29 19.93
C PHE A 127 -29.63 4.11 18.96
N ALA A 128 -30.71 3.33 19.06
CA ALA A 128 -30.95 2.19 18.17
C ALA A 128 -31.10 2.61 16.70
N GLU A 129 -31.81 3.70 16.42
CA GLU A 129 -31.95 4.26 15.06
C GLU A 129 -30.60 4.74 14.50
N THR A 130 -29.77 5.39 15.33
CA THR A 130 -28.45 5.88 14.93
C THR A 130 -27.50 4.71 14.63
N SER A 131 -27.43 3.72 15.52
CA SER A 131 -26.66 2.49 15.33
C SER A 131 -27.05 1.76 14.04
N PHE A 132 -28.35 1.57 13.82
CA PHE A 132 -28.86 0.94 12.60
C PHE A 132 -28.47 1.73 11.34
N MET A 133 -28.65 3.05 11.34
CA MET A 133 -28.34 3.89 10.18
C MET A 133 -26.84 3.94 9.89
N ASN A 134 -25.97 3.83 10.91
CA ASN A 134 -24.53 3.74 10.72
C ASN A 134 -24.15 2.48 9.95
N VAL A 135 -24.67 1.32 10.37
CA VAL A 135 -24.45 0.03 9.69
C VAL A 135 -25.04 0.04 8.28
N TYR A 136 -26.27 0.56 8.13
CA TYR A 136 -26.93 0.64 6.83
C TYR A 136 -26.15 1.48 5.83
N LYS A 137 -25.61 2.65 6.23
CA LYS A 137 -24.79 3.49 5.36
C LYS A 137 -23.53 2.77 4.88
N LEU A 138 -22.81 2.11 5.79
CA LEU A 138 -21.60 1.36 5.46
C LEU A 138 -21.88 0.23 4.47
N LEU A 139 -22.98 -0.52 4.66
CA LEU A 139 -23.37 -1.61 3.78
C LEU A 139 -23.98 -1.15 2.46
N ALA A 140 -24.69 -0.01 2.44
CA ALA A 140 -25.30 0.53 1.23
C ALA A 140 -24.27 1.12 0.26
N GLU A 141 -23.15 1.63 0.78
CA GLU A 141 -22.02 2.11 -0.02
C GLU A 141 -21.10 0.96 -0.48
N ALA A 142 -21.20 -0.22 0.14
CA ALA A 142 -20.39 -1.38 -0.19
C ALA A 142 -20.82 -2.04 -1.52
N PRO A 143 -19.91 -2.25 -2.48
CA PRO A 143 -20.20 -3.01 -3.70
C PRO A 143 -20.52 -4.47 -3.39
N ASP A 144 -21.39 -5.10 -4.19
CA ASP A 144 -21.71 -6.52 -4.05
C ASP A 144 -20.43 -7.39 -4.09
N PRO A 145 -20.16 -8.22 -3.06
CA PRO A 145 -18.97 -9.08 -3.03
C PRO A 145 -19.09 -10.32 -3.92
N ARG A 146 -20.29 -10.69 -4.41
CA ARG A 146 -20.50 -11.91 -5.20
C ARG A 146 -19.67 -11.95 -6.49
N PRO A 147 -19.59 -10.88 -7.31
CA PRO A 147 -18.74 -10.86 -8.51
C PRO A 147 -17.24 -10.96 -8.20
N LEU A 148 -16.78 -10.38 -7.08
CA LEU A 148 -15.38 -10.51 -6.61
C LEU A 148 -15.04 -11.96 -6.29
N LEU A 149 -15.93 -12.64 -5.57
CA LEU A 149 -15.74 -14.04 -5.18
C LEU A 149 -15.83 -14.97 -6.39
N GLU A 150 -16.76 -14.72 -7.32
CA GLU A 150 -16.89 -15.48 -8.58
C GLU A 150 -15.63 -15.33 -9.44
N ALA A 151 -15.14 -14.10 -9.64
CA ALA A 151 -13.90 -13.86 -10.37
C ALA A 151 -12.66 -14.46 -9.68
N SER A 152 -12.64 -14.50 -8.34
CA SER A 152 -11.58 -15.14 -7.58
C SER A 152 -11.61 -16.65 -7.75
N VAL A 153 -12.79 -17.27 -7.72
CA VAL A 153 -12.97 -18.69 -8.00
C VAL A 153 -12.56 -19.03 -9.43
N ASP A 154 -12.98 -18.23 -10.41
CA ASP A 154 -12.60 -18.41 -11.82
C ASP A 154 -11.09 -18.24 -12.01
N SER A 155 -10.46 -17.30 -11.32
CA SER A 155 -9.00 -17.13 -11.33
C SER A 155 -8.28 -18.33 -10.71
N VAL A 156 -8.81 -18.91 -9.63
CA VAL A 156 -8.24 -20.10 -8.99
C VAL A 156 -8.40 -21.31 -9.90
N ILE A 157 -9.55 -21.48 -10.54
CA ILE A 157 -9.80 -22.55 -11.51
C ILE A 157 -8.86 -22.38 -12.71
N SER A 158 -8.76 -21.17 -13.26
CA SER A 158 -7.87 -20.88 -14.39
C SER A 158 -6.40 -21.10 -14.04
N ALA A 159 -5.96 -20.69 -12.85
CA ALA A 159 -4.61 -20.96 -12.37
C ALA A 159 -4.36 -22.47 -12.20
N SER A 160 -5.35 -23.23 -11.72
CA SER A 160 -5.25 -24.69 -11.63
C SER A 160 -5.11 -25.35 -13.01
N GLU A 161 -5.85 -24.85 -14.00
CA GLU A 161 -5.81 -25.35 -15.38
C GLU A 161 -4.48 -25.00 -16.06
N VAL A 162 -3.95 -23.78 -15.86
CA VAL A 162 -2.61 -23.41 -16.33
C VAL A 162 -1.55 -24.33 -15.74
N ASN A 163 -1.61 -24.63 -14.44
CA ASN A 163 -0.69 -25.58 -13.81
C ASN A 163 -0.82 -26.99 -14.40
N ARG A 164 -2.05 -27.46 -14.66
CA ARG A 164 -2.31 -28.75 -15.32
C ARG A 164 -1.76 -28.79 -16.75
N LEU A 165 -1.93 -27.71 -17.51
CA LEU A 165 -1.38 -27.59 -18.86
C LEU A 165 0.15 -27.49 -18.84
N MET A 166 0.75 -26.81 -17.86
CA MET A 166 2.21 -26.75 -17.70
C MET A 166 2.79 -28.13 -17.39
N THR A 167 2.17 -28.91 -16.50
CA THR A 167 2.63 -30.27 -16.20
C THR A 167 2.48 -31.19 -17.40
N GLU A 168 1.37 -31.10 -18.14
CA GLU A 168 1.21 -31.89 -19.37
C GLU A 168 2.16 -31.46 -20.47
N ASN A 169 2.42 -30.16 -20.63
CA ASN A 169 3.39 -29.66 -21.61
C ASN A 169 4.82 -30.10 -21.24
N ALA A 170 5.19 -30.07 -19.95
CA ALA A 170 6.44 -30.65 -19.48
C ALA A 170 6.54 -32.16 -19.77
N ARG A 171 5.43 -32.91 -19.56
CA ARG A 171 5.35 -34.34 -19.87
C ARG A 171 5.49 -34.62 -21.37
N LEU A 172 4.82 -33.83 -22.21
CA LEU A 172 4.90 -33.94 -23.66
C LEU A 172 6.30 -33.58 -24.17
N ASN A 173 6.94 -32.54 -23.62
CA ASN A 173 8.32 -32.19 -23.96
C ASN A 173 9.31 -33.29 -23.55
N ASP A 174 9.15 -33.92 -22.39
CA ASP A 174 9.95 -35.09 -22.01
C ASP A 174 9.75 -36.25 -22.98
N LEU A 175 8.50 -36.49 -23.40
CA LEU A 175 8.19 -37.55 -24.38
C LEU A 175 8.79 -37.25 -25.77
N VAL A 176 8.75 -35.99 -26.21
CA VAL A 176 9.40 -35.54 -27.45
C VAL A 176 10.93 -35.68 -27.35
N SER A 177 11.54 -35.30 -26.22
CA SER A 177 12.98 -35.48 -26.01
C SER A 177 13.38 -36.95 -26.08
N ARG A 178 12.63 -37.84 -25.42
CA ARG A 178 12.87 -39.29 -25.50
C ARG A 178 12.70 -39.82 -26.92
N HIS A 179 11.80 -39.26 -27.71
CA HIS A 179 11.63 -39.67 -29.11
C HIS A 179 12.76 -39.17 -30.00
N ALA A 180 13.25 -37.95 -29.79
CA ALA A 180 14.46 -37.45 -30.45
C ALA A 180 15.70 -38.31 -30.12
N ASP A 181 15.82 -38.72 -28.85
CA ASP A 181 16.87 -39.67 -28.44
C ASP A 181 16.69 -41.02 -29.14
N TYR A 182 15.46 -41.51 -29.28
CA TYR A 182 15.16 -42.75 -30.00
C TYR A 182 15.57 -42.69 -31.47
N ASP A 183 15.27 -41.59 -32.19
CA ASP A 183 15.70 -41.42 -33.58
C ASP A 183 17.22 -41.34 -33.70
N SER A 184 17.90 -40.72 -32.73
CA SER A 184 19.37 -40.70 -32.67
C SER A 184 19.95 -42.11 -32.47
N VAL A 185 19.33 -42.94 -31.63
CA VAL A 185 19.72 -44.33 -31.38
C VAL A 185 19.44 -45.19 -32.62
N LYS A 186 18.31 -44.99 -33.28
CA LYS A 186 17.96 -45.67 -34.54
C LYS A 186 18.95 -45.32 -35.66
N ALA A 187 19.35 -44.06 -35.79
CA ALA A 187 20.36 -43.65 -36.76
C ALA A 187 21.73 -44.28 -36.47
N LYS A 188 22.13 -44.34 -35.19
CA LYS A 188 23.36 -45.05 -34.77
C LYS A 188 23.27 -46.55 -35.07
N LEU A 189 22.13 -47.18 -34.81
CA LEU A 189 21.91 -48.60 -35.10
C LEU A 189 22.02 -48.87 -36.61
N LEU A 190 21.35 -48.07 -37.44
CA LEU A 190 21.43 -48.18 -38.89
C LEU A 190 22.87 -47.98 -39.41
N LYS A 191 23.63 -47.03 -38.84
CA LYS A 191 25.04 -46.83 -39.19
C LYS A 191 25.91 -48.04 -38.82
N VAL A 192 25.68 -48.63 -37.64
CA VAL A 192 26.38 -49.85 -37.21
C VAL A 192 26.02 -51.02 -38.13
N GLU A 193 24.73 -51.21 -38.45
CA GLU A 193 24.29 -52.24 -39.40
C GLU A 193 24.89 -52.03 -40.79
N GLN A 194 24.90 -50.80 -41.30
CA GLN A 194 25.49 -50.49 -42.59
C GLN A 194 27.01 -50.76 -42.60
N SER A 195 27.73 -50.35 -41.55
CA SER A 195 29.16 -50.67 -41.41
C SER A 195 29.42 -52.17 -41.31
N SER A 196 28.53 -52.93 -40.66
CA SER A 196 28.58 -54.39 -40.60
C SER A 196 28.36 -55.01 -41.98
N ILE A 197 27.39 -54.51 -42.76
CA ILE A 197 27.15 -54.94 -44.13
C ILE A 197 28.34 -54.62 -45.03
N GLU A 198 28.94 -53.44 -44.91
CA GLU A 198 30.12 -53.03 -45.67
C GLU A 198 31.32 -53.90 -45.34
N THR A 199 31.58 -54.19 -44.06
CA THR A 199 32.66 -55.11 -43.67
C THR A 199 32.41 -56.54 -44.13
N ALA A 200 31.16 -57.01 -44.13
CA ALA A 200 30.79 -58.31 -44.68
C ALA A 200 30.98 -58.36 -46.21
N ARG A 201 30.55 -57.33 -46.93
CA ARG A 201 30.79 -57.18 -48.38
C ARG A 201 32.27 -57.14 -48.72
N ALA A 202 33.06 -56.38 -47.95
CA ALA A 202 34.51 -56.33 -48.13
C ALA A 202 35.15 -57.72 -47.94
N LYS A 203 34.71 -58.51 -46.95
CA LYS A 203 35.17 -59.89 -46.76
C LYS A 203 34.76 -60.82 -47.91
N VAL A 204 33.54 -60.69 -48.42
CA VAL A 204 33.07 -61.47 -49.58
C VAL A 204 33.89 -61.12 -50.81
N ASN A 205 34.06 -59.84 -51.13
CA ASN A 205 34.86 -59.39 -52.26
C ASN A 205 36.33 -59.84 -52.15
N ALA A 206 36.91 -59.79 -50.94
CA ALA A 206 38.26 -60.31 -50.70
C ALA A 206 38.36 -61.82 -50.97
N LYS A 207 37.33 -62.59 -50.58
CA LYS A 207 37.25 -64.04 -50.86
C LYS A 207 36.99 -64.35 -52.33
N GLU A 208 36.17 -63.56 -53.01
CA GLU A 208 35.98 -63.66 -54.45
C GLU A 208 37.27 -63.34 -55.21
N ALA A 209 38.01 -62.31 -54.81
CA ALA A 209 39.30 -61.98 -55.39
C ALA A 209 40.33 -63.10 -55.17
N GLU A 210 40.39 -63.67 -53.96
CA GLU A 210 41.24 -64.85 -53.67
C GLU A 210 40.86 -66.04 -54.56
N MET A 211 39.56 -66.32 -54.70
CA MET A 211 39.06 -67.41 -55.53
C MET A 211 39.36 -67.18 -57.03
N ASN A 212 39.18 -65.95 -57.53
CA ASN A 212 39.52 -65.58 -58.90
C ASN A 212 41.02 -65.70 -59.15
N ALA A 213 41.87 -65.26 -58.22
CA ALA A 213 43.32 -65.44 -58.33
C ALA A 213 43.72 -66.92 -58.41
N LEU A 214 43.08 -67.78 -57.63
CA LEU A 214 43.28 -69.24 -57.70
C LEU A 214 42.79 -69.83 -59.03
N PHE A 215 41.67 -69.33 -59.58
CA PHE A 215 41.19 -69.75 -60.89
C PHE A 215 42.12 -69.29 -62.01
N ASP A 216 42.62 -68.05 -61.97
CA ASP A 216 43.60 -67.53 -62.93
C ASP A 216 44.91 -68.32 -62.87
N GLU A 217 45.38 -68.68 -61.67
CA GLU A 217 46.57 -69.52 -61.51
C GLU A 217 46.35 -70.91 -62.11
N LYS A 218 45.19 -71.52 -61.86
CA LYS A 218 44.84 -72.80 -62.50
C LYS A 218 44.76 -72.66 -64.01
N GLU A 219 44.12 -71.63 -64.53
CA GLU A 219 44.00 -71.39 -65.97
C GLU A 219 45.38 -71.21 -66.62
N ARG A 220 46.29 -70.46 -65.99
CA ARG A 220 47.68 -70.35 -66.43
C ARG A 220 48.38 -71.71 -66.44
N ASN A 221 48.21 -72.52 -65.39
CA ASN A 221 48.80 -73.86 -65.33
C ASN A 221 48.26 -74.79 -66.43
N TRP A 222 46.96 -74.73 -66.73
CA TRP A 222 46.36 -75.48 -67.83
C TRP A 222 46.87 -75.00 -69.18
N LYS A 223 46.96 -73.69 -69.41
CA LYS A 223 47.53 -73.10 -70.64
C LYS A 223 48.99 -73.49 -70.84
N LEU A 224 49.82 -73.39 -69.80
CA LEU A 224 51.21 -73.85 -69.85
C LEU A 224 51.31 -75.34 -70.15
N ARG A 225 50.39 -76.15 -69.59
CA ARG A 225 50.36 -77.59 -69.88
C ARG A 225 49.91 -77.88 -71.31
N GLU A 226 48.97 -77.11 -71.84
CA GLU A 226 48.52 -77.19 -73.23
C GLU A 226 49.64 -76.78 -74.18
N GLU A 227 50.32 -75.66 -73.92
CA GLU A 227 51.50 -75.21 -74.69
C GLU A 227 52.61 -76.26 -74.68
N GLU A 228 52.91 -76.86 -73.53
CA GLU A 228 53.90 -77.94 -73.43
C GLU A 228 53.49 -79.17 -74.26
N LEU A 229 52.21 -79.56 -74.22
CA LEU A 229 51.71 -80.67 -75.03
C LEU A 229 51.69 -80.32 -76.53
N GLN A 230 51.32 -79.09 -76.90
CA GLN A 230 51.38 -78.60 -78.27
C GLN A 230 52.81 -78.60 -78.78
N ARG A 231 53.77 -78.14 -77.97
CA ARG A 231 55.19 -78.19 -78.30
C ARG A 231 55.69 -79.62 -78.46
N GLN A 232 55.25 -80.56 -77.62
CA GLN A 232 55.57 -81.99 -77.81
C GLN A 232 55.00 -82.54 -79.13
N ILE A 233 53.79 -82.14 -79.53
CA ILE A 233 53.21 -82.51 -80.82
C ILE A 233 53.99 -81.87 -81.97
N GLU A 234 54.37 -80.60 -81.84
CA GLU A 234 55.15 -79.88 -82.84
C GLU A 234 56.54 -80.50 -83.00
N ASP A 235 57.24 -80.79 -81.90
CA ASP A 235 58.54 -81.50 -81.88
C ASP A 235 58.41 -82.89 -82.53
N LEU A 236 57.32 -83.63 -82.28
CA LEU A 236 57.05 -84.91 -82.94
C LEU A 236 56.74 -84.75 -84.44
N SER A 237 56.02 -83.71 -84.83
CA SER A 237 55.71 -83.40 -86.23
C SER A 237 56.95 -82.96 -86.99
N ALA A 238 57.79 -82.11 -86.41
CA ALA A 238 59.08 -81.70 -86.95
C ALA A 238 60.02 -82.91 -87.07
N ASN A 239 60.04 -83.81 -86.08
CA ASN A 239 60.78 -85.08 -86.19
C ASN A 239 60.24 -85.98 -87.31
N LYS A 240 58.92 -86.03 -87.51
CA LYS A 240 58.30 -86.75 -88.63
C LYS A 240 58.67 -86.11 -89.96
N ASP A 241 58.57 -84.80 -90.10
CA ASP A 241 58.90 -84.07 -91.32
C ASP A 241 60.40 -84.15 -91.63
N VAL A 242 61.27 -84.13 -90.62
CA VAL A 242 62.71 -84.40 -90.78
C VAL A 242 62.96 -85.85 -91.18
N ALA A 243 62.20 -86.82 -90.67
CA ALA A 243 62.29 -88.21 -91.11
C ALA A 243 61.80 -88.38 -92.55
N GLU A 244 60.70 -87.74 -92.95
CA GLU A 244 60.19 -87.70 -94.33
C GLU A 244 61.13 -86.93 -95.27
N ALA A 245 61.75 -85.84 -94.82
CA ALA A 245 62.76 -85.09 -95.55
C ALA A 245 64.07 -85.88 -95.68
N ARG A 246 64.48 -86.65 -94.67
CA ARG A 246 65.61 -87.59 -94.78
C ARG A 246 65.30 -88.72 -95.77
N LEU A 247 64.06 -89.22 -95.80
CA LEU A 247 63.62 -90.21 -96.78
C LEU A 247 63.54 -89.64 -98.20
N SER A 248 63.11 -88.39 -98.38
CA SER A 248 63.01 -87.75 -99.70
C SER A 248 64.34 -87.20 -100.21
N ALA A 249 65.20 -86.65 -99.35
CA ALA A 249 66.56 -86.22 -99.71
C ALA A 249 67.46 -87.42 -100.06
N HIS A 250 67.26 -88.58 -99.41
CA HIS A 250 67.91 -89.83 -99.80
C HIS A 250 67.44 -90.34 -101.19
N ASN A 251 66.27 -89.92 -101.66
CA ASN A 251 65.73 -90.28 -102.97
C ASN A 251 66.01 -89.24 -104.07
N SER A 252 66.66 -88.12 -103.78
CA SER A 252 66.77 -86.99 -104.71
C SER A 252 68.08 -86.21 -104.60
N SER A 253 69.20 -86.90 -104.38
CA SER A 253 70.53 -86.26 -104.48
C SER A 253 71.61 -87.21 -105.00
N ILE A 254 71.69 -87.30 -106.33
CA ILE A 254 72.96 -87.52 -107.03
C ILE A 254 73.43 -86.15 -107.52
N ASP A 255 74.60 -85.75 -107.03
CA ASP A 255 75.52 -84.71 -107.49
C ASP A 255 75.43 -83.29 -106.86
N PRO A 256 76.43 -82.85 -106.06
CA PRO A 256 76.51 -81.49 -105.52
C PRO A 256 77.25 -80.56 -106.50
N SER A 257 76.53 -79.62 -107.12
CA SER A 257 77.13 -78.52 -107.91
C SER A 257 76.92 -77.14 -107.24
N GLU A 258 77.73 -76.16 -107.64
CA GLU A 258 77.98 -74.83 -107.06
C GLU A 258 76.76 -74.02 -106.59
N GLY A 259 75.55 -74.32 -107.05
CA GLY A 259 74.31 -73.70 -106.57
C GLY A 259 74.07 -73.88 -105.06
N ALA A 260 74.59 -74.94 -104.45
CA ALA A 260 74.51 -75.15 -102.99
C ALA A 260 75.28 -74.06 -102.20
N LYS A 261 76.40 -73.56 -102.74
CA LYS A 261 77.20 -72.51 -102.08
C LYS A 261 76.56 -71.13 -102.20
N SER A 262 75.97 -70.78 -103.36
CA SER A 262 75.22 -69.52 -103.53
C SER A 262 74.00 -69.47 -102.62
N ARG A 263 73.24 -70.58 -102.57
CA ARG A 263 72.09 -70.70 -101.64
C ARG A 263 72.51 -70.60 -100.18
N LEU A 264 73.68 -71.12 -99.82
CA LEU A 264 74.19 -71.04 -98.44
C LEU A 264 74.57 -69.61 -98.05
N LEU A 265 75.18 -68.85 -98.96
CA LEU A 265 75.49 -67.42 -98.72
C LEU A 265 74.22 -66.55 -98.69
N GLU A 266 73.24 -66.82 -99.54
CA GLU A 266 71.93 -66.16 -99.50
C GLU A 266 71.18 -66.48 -98.20
N LEU A 267 71.22 -67.73 -97.75
CA LEU A 267 70.66 -68.14 -96.47
C LEU A 267 71.38 -67.51 -95.28
N GLU A 268 72.71 -67.35 -95.34
CA GLU A 268 73.49 -66.67 -94.31
C GLU A 268 73.16 -65.17 -94.24
N LEU A 269 73.01 -64.50 -95.39
CA LEU A 269 72.59 -63.10 -95.45
C LEU A 269 71.16 -62.92 -94.91
N VAL A 270 70.23 -63.79 -95.31
CA VAL A 270 68.85 -63.78 -94.81
C VAL A 270 68.79 -64.09 -93.32
N ALA A 271 69.62 -65.02 -92.82
CA ALA A 271 69.74 -65.30 -91.39
C ALA A 271 70.27 -64.08 -90.61
N GLY A 272 71.27 -63.38 -91.16
CA GLY A 272 71.80 -62.15 -90.56
C GLY A 272 70.79 -60.99 -90.53
N ASP A 273 69.98 -60.86 -91.58
CA ASP A 273 68.91 -59.85 -91.64
C ASP A 273 67.72 -60.22 -90.74
N LEU A 274 67.39 -61.51 -90.63
CA LEU A 274 66.41 -62.04 -89.67
C LEU A 274 66.86 -61.80 -88.23
N GLU A 275 68.14 -62.04 -87.90
CA GLU A 275 68.67 -61.78 -86.56
C GLU A 275 68.63 -60.28 -86.22
N ARG A 276 68.94 -59.41 -87.18
CA ARG A 276 68.82 -57.95 -87.00
C ARG A 276 67.37 -57.50 -86.85
N ALA A 277 66.44 -58.09 -87.59
CA ALA A 277 65.01 -57.84 -87.44
C ALA A 277 64.51 -58.29 -86.05
N ASN A 278 64.90 -59.50 -85.61
CA ASN A 278 64.52 -60.04 -84.30
C ASN A 278 65.07 -59.19 -83.14
N ARG A 279 66.31 -58.69 -83.23
CA ARG A 279 66.87 -57.76 -82.23
C ARG A 279 66.07 -56.44 -82.17
N LYS A 280 65.64 -55.91 -83.33
CA LYS A 280 64.79 -54.71 -83.39
C LYS A 280 63.40 -54.98 -82.81
N VAL A 281 62.79 -56.12 -83.13
CA VAL A 281 61.48 -56.52 -82.58
C VAL A 281 61.56 -56.65 -81.07
N ALA A 282 62.54 -57.39 -80.53
CA ALA A 282 62.73 -57.52 -79.09
C ALA A 282 62.94 -56.17 -78.38
N GLN A 283 63.67 -55.25 -79.01
CA GLN A 283 63.87 -53.90 -78.47
C GLN A 283 62.56 -53.08 -78.50
N VAL A 284 61.78 -53.18 -79.57
CA VAL A 284 60.48 -52.51 -79.70
C VAL A 284 59.45 -53.09 -78.72
N GLU A 285 59.44 -54.41 -78.54
CA GLU A 285 58.59 -55.10 -77.55
C GLU A 285 58.94 -54.69 -76.14
N LYS A 286 60.23 -54.67 -75.78
CA LYS A 286 60.70 -54.16 -74.49
C LYS A 286 60.24 -52.72 -74.27
N ARG A 287 60.41 -51.84 -75.26
CA ARG A 287 59.97 -50.45 -75.17
C ARG A 287 58.45 -50.33 -75.08
N ASN A 288 57.69 -51.18 -75.77
CA ASN A 288 56.23 -51.23 -75.66
C ASN A 288 55.77 -51.71 -74.27
N LEU A 289 56.46 -52.68 -73.68
CA LEU A 289 56.20 -53.13 -72.31
C LEU A 289 56.53 -52.02 -71.30
N GLU A 290 57.69 -51.38 -71.41
CA GLU A 290 58.07 -50.23 -70.57
C GLU A 290 57.03 -49.11 -70.69
N LEU A 291 56.68 -48.70 -71.92
CA LEU A 291 55.67 -47.68 -72.15
C LEU A 291 54.29 -48.09 -71.62
N ARG A 292 53.89 -49.37 -71.70
CA ARG A 292 52.62 -49.86 -71.13
C ARG A 292 52.65 -49.84 -69.60
N THR A 293 53.74 -50.24 -68.98
CA THR A 293 53.88 -50.16 -67.50
C THR A 293 53.89 -48.72 -67.02
N GLU A 294 54.49 -47.80 -67.77
CA GLU A 294 54.45 -46.37 -67.48
C GLU A 294 53.05 -45.79 -67.71
N LEU A 295 52.37 -46.20 -68.79
CA LEU A 295 50.97 -45.83 -69.05
C LEU A 295 50.03 -46.40 -67.97
N GLU A 296 50.25 -47.62 -67.50
CA GLU A 296 49.47 -48.23 -66.44
C GLU A 296 49.77 -47.58 -65.08
N GLY A 297 51.02 -47.19 -64.82
CA GLY A 297 51.39 -46.39 -63.66
C GLY A 297 50.78 -44.99 -63.66
N LEU A 298 50.76 -44.32 -64.82
CA LEU A 298 50.17 -42.98 -65.02
C LEU A 298 48.64 -43.01 -65.09
N LYS A 299 48.06 -44.08 -65.66
CA LYS A 299 46.62 -44.31 -65.77
C LYS A 299 46.04 -44.98 -64.53
N SER A 300 46.88 -45.53 -63.65
CA SER A 300 46.44 -45.89 -62.32
C SER A 300 46.01 -44.60 -61.63
N GLU A 301 44.71 -44.39 -61.57
CA GLU A 301 44.02 -43.40 -60.74
C GLU A 301 44.37 -43.55 -59.25
N THR A 302 45.30 -44.44 -58.88
CA THR A 302 45.79 -44.69 -57.53
C THR A 302 46.32 -43.43 -56.88
N LYS A 303 47.20 -42.67 -57.54
CA LYS A 303 47.74 -41.42 -56.96
C LYS A 303 46.68 -40.33 -56.79
N ALA A 304 45.81 -40.17 -57.79
CA ALA A 304 44.72 -39.19 -57.72
C ALA A 304 43.64 -39.59 -56.68
N ASN A 305 43.37 -40.89 -56.55
CA ASN A 305 42.45 -41.44 -55.55
C ASN A 305 43.06 -41.42 -54.15
N GLU A 306 44.38 -41.59 -53.99
CA GLU A 306 45.09 -41.42 -52.73
C GLU A 306 45.04 -39.97 -52.27
N GLU A 307 45.35 -39.01 -53.15
CA GLU A 307 45.22 -37.57 -52.85
C GLU A 307 43.77 -37.20 -52.50
N LYS A 308 42.80 -37.72 -53.26
CA LYS A 308 41.37 -37.53 -52.98
C LYS A 308 40.95 -38.12 -51.64
N ALA A 309 41.40 -39.32 -51.29
CA ALA A 309 41.10 -39.97 -50.02
C ALA A 309 41.69 -39.20 -48.82
N VAL A 310 42.91 -38.66 -48.98
CA VAL A 310 43.52 -37.79 -47.97
C VAL A 310 42.73 -36.49 -47.80
N LEU A 311 42.27 -35.87 -48.89
CA LEU A 311 41.42 -34.68 -48.84
C LEU A 311 40.04 -34.96 -48.23
N GLU A 312 39.40 -36.08 -48.58
CA GLU A 312 38.12 -36.50 -47.99
C GLU A 312 38.25 -36.78 -46.48
N SER A 313 39.34 -37.45 -46.06
CA SER A 313 39.64 -37.62 -44.63
C SER A 313 39.81 -36.27 -43.95
N LYS A 314 40.53 -35.33 -44.56
CA LYS A 314 40.75 -34.00 -43.97
C LYS A 314 39.46 -33.17 -43.90
N ILE A 315 38.59 -33.29 -44.90
CA ILE A 315 37.26 -32.65 -44.89
C ILE A 315 36.42 -33.24 -43.75
N SER A 316 36.41 -34.56 -43.58
CA SER A 316 35.68 -35.22 -42.48
C SER A 316 36.18 -34.78 -41.10
N ASP A 317 37.51 -34.65 -40.92
CA ASP A 317 38.09 -34.13 -39.68
C ASP A 317 37.66 -32.68 -39.42
N LEU A 318 37.71 -31.82 -40.44
CA LEU A 318 37.29 -30.41 -40.34
C LEU A 318 35.78 -30.26 -40.07
N GLU A 319 34.95 -31.10 -40.67
CA GLU A 319 33.51 -31.15 -40.40
C GLU A 319 33.23 -31.60 -38.96
N GLY A 320 33.98 -32.58 -38.46
CA GLY A 320 33.92 -33.02 -37.06
C GLY A 320 34.34 -31.92 -36.08
N GLU A 321 35.45 -31.23 -36.36
CA GLU A 321 35.90 -30.08 -35.57
C GLU A 321 34.85 -28.95 -35.57
N ASN A 322 34.27 -28.62 -36.72
CA ASN A 322 33.20 -27.62 -36.83
C ASN A 322 31.95 -28.02 -36.03
N ALA A 323 31.54 -29.29 -36.06
CA ALA A 323 30.42 -29.78 -35.27
C ALA A 323 30.67 -29.64 -33.76
N ILE A 324 31.89 -29.95 -33.30
CA ILE A 324 32.29 -29.78 -31.89
C ILE A 324 32.29 -28.30 -31.50
N VAL A 325 32.82 -27.42 -32.36
CA VAL A 325 32.84 -25.98 -32.12
C VAL A 325 31.42 -25.43 -32.04
N LEU A 326 30.51 -25.82 -32.95
CA LEU A 326 29.11 -25.43 -32.92
C LEU A 326 28.40 -25.90 -31.65
N ALA A 327 28.60 -27.16 -31.24
CA ALA A 327 28.04 -27.67 -30.00
C ALA A 327 28.56 -26.90 -28.77
N LYS A 328 29.85 -26.50 -28.81
CA LYS A 328 30.44 -25.67 -27.74
C LYS A 328 29.87 -24.26 -27.72
N ILE A 329 29.63 -23.64 -28.89
CA ILE A 329 28.94 -22.34 -28.99
C ILE A 329 27.53 -22.43 -28.42
N GLN A 330 26.73 -23.42 -28.81
CA GLN A 330 25.38 -23.63 -28.27
C GLN A 330 25.38 -23.86 -26.74
N SER A 331 26.35 -24.62 -26.23
CA SER A 331 26.52 -24.81 -24.79
C SER A 331 26.91 -23.52 -24.07
N LEU A 332 27.73 -22.67 -24.69
CA LEU A 332 28.11 -21.37 -24.13
C LEU A 332 26.96 -20.38 -24.19
N ASP A 333 26.19 -20.34 -25.27
CA ASP A 333 25.02 -19.47 -25.41
C ASP A 333 23.93 -19.81 -24.39
N SER A 334 23.66 -21.10 -24.16
CA SER A 334 22.71 -21.53 -23.11
C SER A 334 23.21 -21.19 -21.70
N LYS A 335 24.52 -21.34 -21.42
CA LYS A 335 25.12 -20.89 -20.16
C LYS A 335 25.07 -19.38 -19.99
N LEU A 336 25.34 -18.62 -21.06
CA LEU A 336 25.26 -17.16 -21.05
C LEU A 336 23.81 -16.70 -20.83
N ALA A 337 22.84 -17.32 -21.50
CA ALA A 337 21.42 -17.01 -21.36
C ALA A 337 20.93 -17.28 -19.94
N THR A 338 21.27 -18.43 -19.36
CA THR A 338 20.92 -18.78 -17.97
C THR A 338 21.58 -17.85 -16.95
N GLN A 339 22.86 -17.52 -17.13
CA GLN A 339 23.57 -16.56 -16.27
C GLN A 339 23.01 -15.14 -16.39
N THR A 340 22.63 -14.72 -17.61
CA THR A 340 22.01 -13.42 -17.87
C THR A 340 20.64 -13.34 -17.22
N ALA A 341 19.80 -14.38 -17.36
CA ALA A 341 18.50 -14.46 -16.71
C ALA A 341 18.61 -14.44 -15.18
N ALA A 342 19.54 -15.20 -14.60
CA ALA A 342 19.80 -15.20 -13.16
C ALA A 342 20.29 -13.84 -12.64
N SER A 343 21.15 -13.17 -13.42
CA SER A 343 21.64 -11.82 -13.09
C SER A 343 20.52 -10.79 -13.18
N GLN A 344 19.65 -10.88 -14.20
CA GLN A 344 18.50 -10.00 -14.37
C GLN A 344 17.50 -10.16 -13.22
N GLN A 345 17.20 -11.40 -12.82
CA GLN A 345 16.35 -11.66 -11.65
C GLN A 345 16.95 -11.08 -10.37
N LYS A 346 18.27 -11.21 -10.19
CA LYS A 346 18.97 -10.62 -9.03
C LYS A 346 18.92 -9.09 -9.05
N ILE A 347 19.06 -8.46 -10.22
CA ILE A 347 18.93 -7.01 -10.38
C ILE A 347 17.51 -6.59 -9.99
N GLU A 348 16.48 -7.26 -10.50
CA GLU A 348 15.09 -6.90 -10.22
C GLU A 348 14.73 -7.03 -8.73
N VAL A 349 15.27 -8.04 -8.03
CA VAL A 349 15.13 -8.18 -6.57
C VAL A 349 15.83 -7.04 -5.84
N LEU A 350 17.07 -6.71 -6.23
CA LEU A 350 17.82 -5.61 -5.63
C LEU A 350 17.16 -4.25 -5.88
N GLU A 351 16.58 -4.03 -7.05
CA GLU A 351 15.82 -2.81 -7.39
C GLU A 351 14.57 -2.67 -6.51
N ARG A 352 13.81 -3.76 -6.30
CA ARG A 352 12.68 -3.77 -5.35
C ARG A 352 13.12 -3.46 -3.93
N ASP A 353 14.22 -4.05 -3.47
CA ASP A 353 14.76 -3.78 -2.13
C ASP A 353 15.26 -2.34 -1.97
N VAL A 354 15.88 -1.78 -3.01
CA VAL A 354 16.29 -0.37 -3.03
C VAL A 354 15.06 0.55 -2.98
N SER A 355 14.00 0.26 -3.75
CA SER A 355 12.74 1.01 -3.68
C SER A 355 12.16 0.98 -2.27
N ARG A 356 12.02 -0.21 -1.68
CA ARG A 356 11.50 -0.39 -0.32
C ARG A 356 12.33 0.35 0.73
N LYS A 357 13.66 0.26 0.67
CA LYS A 357 14.56 1.00 1.57
C LYS A 357 14.48 2.50 1.35
N SER A 358 14.30 2.95 0.10
CA SER A 358 14.14 4.37 -0.21
C SER A 358 12.83 4.91 0.37
N GLU A 359 11.74 4.18 0.23
CA GLU A 359 10.44 4.50 0.84
C GLU A 359 10.57 4.54 2.36
N GLU A 360 11.16 3.52 2.98
CA GLU A 360 11.43 3.50 4.43
C GLU A 360 12.25 4.73 4.88
N ILE A 361 13.33 5.06 4.16
CA ILE A 361 14.12 6.28 4.43
C ILE A 361 13.26 7.53 4.29
N THR A 362 12.38 7.65 3.29
CA THR A 362 11.49 8.80 3.18
C THR A 362 10.49 8.87 4.34
N THR A 363 9.95 7.74 4.79
CA THR A 363 9.04 7.70 5.94
C THR A 363 9.75 8.08 7.25
N LEU A 364 10.98 7.58 7.45
CA LEU A 364 11.82 7.91 8.60
C LEU A 364 12.24 9.38 8.58
N LYS A 365 12.60 9.93 7.41
CA LYS A 365 12.88 11.36 7.23
C LYS A 365 11.65 12.21 7.54
N ASN A 366 10.47 11.82 7.08
CA ASN A 366 9.23 12.51 7.38
C ASN A 366 8.91 12.47 8.87
N ARG A 367 9.14 11.32 9.54
CA ARG A 367 8.96 11.19 10.99
C ARG A 367 9.96 12.04 11.77
N LEU A 368 11.23 12.05 11.36
CA LEU A 368 12.27 12.90 11.98
C LEU A 368 11.93 14.38 11.80
N HIS A 369 11.47 14.78 10.61
CA HIS A 369 11.06 16.16 10.35
C HIS A 369 9.87 16.57 11.23
N LYS A 370 8.89 15.68 11.43
CA LYS A 370 7.80 15.89 12.39
C LYS A 370 8.25 16.02 13.84
N GLN A 371 9.47 15.58 14.18
CA GLN A 371 10.05 15.66 15.52
C GLN A 371 11.13 16.75 15.62
N GLN A 372 11.28 17.58 14.60
CA GLN A 372 12.32 18.62 14.56
C GLN A 372 12.08 19.73 15.59
N ASP A 373 10.83 19.90 16.02
CA ASP A 373 10.38 20.80 17.09
C ASP A 373 10.77 20.32 18.50
N TYR A 374 11.31 19.11 18.67
CA TYR A 374 11.66 18.57 19.98
C TYR A 374 12.65 19.45 20.76
N GLU A 375 13.67 20.01 20.11
CA GLU A 375 14.63 20.92 20.77
C GLU A 375 14.01 22.27 21.12
N GLU A 376 13.01 22.71 20.36
CA GLU A 376 12.26 23.94 20.63
C GLU A 376 11.31 23.74 21.81
N ILE A 377 10.51 22.67 21.80
CA ILE A 377 9.66 22.26 22.91
C ILE A 377 10.48 22.01 24.18
N LYS A 378 11.67 21.40 24.06
CA LYS A 378 12.58 21.19 25.19
C LYS A 378 13.10 22.52 25.76
N ARG A 379 13.45 23.48 24.90
CA ARG A 379 13.83 24.83 25.36
C ARG A 379 12.66 25.55 26.00
N GLU A 380 11.47 25.52 25.40
CA GLU A 380 10.25 26.09 25.98
C GLU A 380 9.94 25.46 27.34
N LEU A 381 10.06 24.14 27.45
CA LEU A 381 9.88 23.41 28.71
C LEU A 381 10.96 23.74 29.73
N ASP A 382 12.23 23.88 29.33
CA ASP A 382 13.30 24.31 30.22
C ASP A 382 13.14 25.76 30.66
N VAL A 383 12.59 26.63 29.80
CA VAL A 383 12.22 28.01 30.13
C VAL A 383 11.05 28.02 31.09
N LEU A 384 9.98 27.27 30.82
CA LEU A 384 8.83 27.12 31.73
C LEU A 384 9.26 26.54 33.07
N LYS A 385 10.14 25.55 33.07
CA LYS A 385 10.72 24.98 34.28
C LYS A 385 11.64 25.99 34.97
N SER A 386 12.38 26.80 34.25
CA SER A 386 13.15 27.88 34.89
C SER A 386 12.21 28.92 35.51
N ILE A 387 11.15 29.34 34.83
CA ILE A 387 10.19 30.31 35.33
C ILE A 387 9.41 29.72 36.52
N GLU A 388 8.96 28.47 36.45
CA GLU A 388 8.24 27.80 37.54
C GLU A 388 9.12 27.60 38.78
N PHE A 389 10.43 27.39 38.60
CA PHE A 389 11.36 27.21 39.71
C PHE A 389 12.08 28.50 40.16
N ASP A 390 12.09 29.56 39.34
CA ASP A 390 12.71 30.87 39.63
C ASP A 390 11.68 31.90 40.14
N VAL A 391 10.38 31.73 39.82
CA VAL A 391 9.27 32.51 40.41
C VAL A 391 9.05 32.19 41.91
N GLY A 392 9.81 31.25 42.47
CA GLY A 392 9.81 30.93 43.90
C GLY A 392 10.84 31.68 44.75
N GLU A 393 11.79 32.43 44.16
CA GLU A 393 12.81 33.18 44.90
C GLU A 393 13.02 34.58 44.29
N ASP A 394 12.01 35.45 44.39
CA ASP A 394 12.27 36.90 44.41
C ASP A 394 12.33 37.35 45.88
N ASP A 395 13.49 37.13 46.49
CA ASP A 395 13.95 37.99 47.57
C ASP A 395 15.50 38.02 47.56
N GLY A 396 16.07 39.07 46.95
CA GLY A 396 17.45 39.49 47.22
C GLY A 396 18.41 39.63 46.02
N GLU A 397 18.45 40.84 45.48
CA GLU A 397 19.60 41.53 44.86
C GLU A 397 20.52 40.86 43.81
N ARG A 398 20.52 41.50 42.63
CA ARG A 398 21.68 41.81 41.75
C ARG A 398 22.62 40.65 41.37
N SER A 399 22.52 40.20 40.11
CA SER A 399 23.60 40.43 39.13
C SER A 399 23.18 40.06 37.72
N ALA A 400 22.78 41.07 36.95
CA ALA A 400 22.83 41.00 35.50
C ALA A 400 24.29 41.17 35.04
N ARG A 401 25.02 40.08 34.82
CA ARG A 401 26.19 40.08 33.93
C ARG A 401 26.55 38.66 33.47
N SER A 402 26.94 38.59 32.20
CA SER A 402 27.68 37.54 31.49
C SER A 402 26.91 36.38 30.86
N ILE A 403 26.28 36.69 29.73
CA ILE A 403 26.34 35.82 28.55
C ILE A 403 27.77 35.90 28.01
N SER A 404 28.47 34.76 27.99
CA SER A 404 29.37 34.29 26.92
C SER A 404 30.48 33.42 27.53
N THR A 405 30.38 32.10 27.39
CA THR A 405 31.46 31.21 26.93
C THR A 405 30.99 29.76 27.01
N GLN A 406 31.16 29.04 25.91
CA GLN A 406 31.09 27.58 25.84
C GLN A 406 31.98 26.97 26.93
N ASN A 407 31.41 26.19 27.84
CA ASN A 407 32.14 25.17 28.59
C ASN A 407 31.14 24.22 29.26
N GLU A 408 31.41 22.92 29.16
CA GLU A 408 30.55 21.80 29.59
C GLU A 408 30.26 21.78 31.11
N ASN A 409 30.88 22.67 31.90
CA ASN A 409 30.66 22.83 33.35
C ASN A 409 29.40 23.62 33.75
N ALA A 410 28.62 24.14 32.79
CA ALA A 410 27.39 24.86 33.08
C ALA A 410 26.26 23.94 33.62
N GLN A 411 26.27 22.65 33.28
CA GLN A 411 25.31 21.70 33.83
C GLN A 411 25.62 21.31 35.26
N GLU A 412 26.88 21.07 35.61
CA GLU A 412 27.30 20.75 36.99
C GLU A 412 26.99 21.90 37.95
N THR A 413 27.30 23.14 37.58
CA THR A 413 27.01 24.32 38.43
C THR A 413 25.51 24.60 38.58
N LYS A 414 24.68 24.24 37.59
CA LYS A 414 23.20 24.32 37.66
C LYS A 414 22.62 23.19 38.54
N LEU A 415 23.18 21.98 38.43
CA LEU A 415 22.83 20.83 39.28
C LEU A 415 23.22 21.05 40.74
N GLU A 416 24.42 21.56 40.98
CA GLU A 416 24.92 21.86 42.33
C GLU A 416 24.09 22.95 43.01
N LYS A 417 23.72 24.01 42.27
CA LYS A 417 22.78 25.03 42.77
C LYS A 417 21.39 24.46 43.05
N MET A 418 20.85 23.62 42.17
CA MET A 418 19.53 22.98 42.37
C MET A 418 19.55 21.99 43.54
N LEU A 419 20.66 21.27 43.75
CA LEU A 419 20.83 20.36 44.88
C LEU A 419 20.98 21.15 46.19
N LEU A 420 21.69 22.27 46.19
CA LEU A 420 21.80 23.17 47.34
C LEU A 420 20.45 23.78 47.73
N THR A 421 19.66 24.27 46.77
CA THR A 421 18.33 24.83 47.05
C THR A 421 17.36 23.75 47.52
N ARG A 422 17.36 22.55 46.89
CA ARG A 422 16.60 21.39 47.38
C ARG A 422 17.02 20.98 48.78
N ASN A 423 18.31 20.95 49.09
CA ASN A 423 18.79 20.55 50.42
C ASN A 423 18.38 21.58 51.48
N LYS A 424 18.48 22.88 51.19
CA LYS A 424 17.99 23.95 52.07
C LYS A 424 16.48 23.87 52.27
N LYS A 425 15.70 23.66 51.20
CA LYS A 425 14.24 23.50 51.28
C LYS A 425 13.85 22.26 52.08
N LEU A 426 14.48 21.11 51.81
CA LEU A 426 14.25 19.89 52.60
C LEU A 426 14.60 20.11 54.07
N THR A 427 15.66 20.86 54.38
CA THR A 427 16.02 21.16 55.77
C THR A 427 14.97 22.06 56.42
N SER A 428 14.48 23.09 55.71
CA SER A 428 13.40 23.98 56.16
C SER A 428 12.07 23.23 56.37
N ASP A 429 11.70 22.37 55.43
CA ASP A 429 10.49 21.56 55.52
C ASP A 429 10.61 20.57 56.68
N LEU A 430 11.79 19.99 56.90
CA LEU A 430 12.05 19.10 58.03
C LEU A 430 11.98 19.86 59.36
N THR A 431 12.46 21.12 59.43
CA THR A 431 12.26 21.96 60.63
C THR A 431 10.80 22.32 60.84
N ASN A 432 10.05 22.67 59.80
CA ASN A 432 8.62 22.96 59.89
C ASN A 432 7.79 21.74 60.30
N LEU A 433 8.11 20.57 59.73
CA LEU A 433 7.49 19.31 60.12
C LEU A 433 7.84 18.94 61.56
N ARG A 434 9.06 19.20 62.04
CA ARG A 434 9.41 19.01 63.45
C ARG A 434 8.61 19.94 64.37
N VAL A 435 8.46 21.22 64.01
CA VAL A 435 7.69 22.20 64.79
C VAL A 435 6.20 21.82 64.84
N THR A 436 5.59 21.55 63.69
CA THR A 436 4.17 21.14 63.64
C THR A 436 3.91 19.80 64.32
N ASN A 437 4.85 18.85 64.26
CA ASN A 437 4.74 17.60 65.01
C ASN A 437 4.86 17.84 66.52
N HIS A 438 5.73 18.76 66.94
CA HIS A 438 5.82 19.19 68.34
C HIS A 438 4.51 19.86 68.80
N GLU A 439 3.97 20.81 68.03
CA GLU A 439 2.70 21.48 68.33
C GLU A 439 1.52 20.50 68.37
N LEU A 440 1.44 19.56 67.43
CA LEU A 440 0.42 18.50 67.44
C LEU A 440 0.59 17.56 68.64
N ASN A 441 1.82 17.26 69.05
CA ASN A 441 2.08 16.45 70.23
C ASN A 441 1.70 17.20 71.52
N GLU A 442 1.99 18.50 71.61
CA GLU A 442 1.53 19.35 72.71
C GLU A 442 0.00 19.45 72.75
N ALA A 443 -0.65 19.62 71.61
CA ALA A 443 -2.11 19.63 71.50
C ALA A 443 -2.73 18.28 71.92
N ASN A 444 -2.14 17.16 71.50
CA ASN A 444 -2.55 15.82 71.94
C ASN A 444 -2.34 15.63 73.45
N GLN A 445 -1.24 16.11 74.02
CA GLN A 445 -1.02 16.07 75.47
C GLN A 445 -2.03 16.93 76.21
N ALA A 446 -2.37 18.13 75.70
CA ALA A 446 -3.37 19.00 76.27
C ALA A 446 -4.78 18.37 76.22
N ALA A 447 -5.16 17.78 75.08
CA ALA A 447 -6.40 17.05 74.92
C ALA A 447 -6.47 15.83 75.86
N ASN A 448 -5.38 15.07 75.99
CA ASN A 448 -5.31 13.97 76.95
C ASN A 448 -5.46 14.44 78.39
N ARG A 449 -4.86 15.57 78.77
CA ARG A 449 -5.06 16.17 80.11
C ARG A 449 -6.52 16.58 80.34
N GLN A 450 -7.18 17.16 79.33
CA GLN A 450 -8.61 17.50 79.41
C GLN A 450 -9.51 16.25 79.49
N ILE A 451 -9.18 15.20 78.75
CA ILE A 451 -9.89 13.92 78.85
C ILE A 451 -9.70 13.36 80.26
N SER A 452 -8.48 13.34 80.80
CA SER A 452 -8.23 12.87 82.17
C SER A 452 -8.98 13.70 83.22
N SER A 453 -9.03 15.03 83.08
CA SER A 453 -9.79 15.88 84.01
C SER A 453 -11.29 15.64 83.91
N LEU A 454 -11.85 15.58 82.69
CA LEU A 454 -13.27 15.28 82.47
C LEU A 454 -13.63 13.88 82.94
N THR A 455 -12.75 12.89 82.79
CA THR A 455 -13.00 11.54 83.33
C THR A 455 -12.99 11.55 84.85
N SER A 456 -12.12 12.32 85.50
CA SER A 456 -12.12 12.48 86.96
C SER A 456 -13.39 13.16 87.45
N GLU A 457 -13.81 14.26 86.80
CA GLU A 457 -15.06 14.95 87.12
C GLU A 457 -16.28 14.05 86.90
N LEU A 458 -16.28 13.22 85.85
CA LEU A 458 -17.34 12.29 85.56
C LEU A 458 -17.38 11.15 86.58
N GLU A 459 -16.23 10.66 87.05
CA GLU A 459 -16.13 9.68 88.13
C GLU A 459 -16.59 10.26 89.46
N GLU A 460 -16.23 11.50 89.79
CA GLU A 460 -16.76 12.24 90.94
C GLU A 460 -18.28 12.41 90.86
N ALA A 461 -18.81 12.82 89.70
CA ALA A 461 -20.25 12.96 89.48
C ALA A 461 -20.98 11.62 89.56
N ARG A 462 -20.41 10.53 89.03
CA ARG A 462 -20.94 9.17 89.18
C ARG A 462 -20.94 8.73 90.63
N ASN A 463 -19.87 8.97 91.37
CA ASN A 463 -19.78 8.63 92.79
C ASN A 463 -20.77 9.44 93.62
N LEU A 464 -20.96 10.73 93.31
CA LEU A 464 -21.99 11.55 93.93
C LEU A 464 -23.39 11.02 93.60
N ASN A 465 -23.64 10.67 92.34
CA ASN A 465 -24.94 10.15 91.92
C ASN A 465 -25.24 8.78 92.55
N ASN A 466 -24.24 7.89 92.65
CA ASN A 466 -24.36 6.63 93.38
C ASN A 466 -24.67 6.88 94.87
N LYS A 467 -24.03 7.87 95.50
CA LYS A 467 -24.35 8.27 96.88
C LYS A 467 -25.77 8.81 96.99
N LEU A 468 -26.21 9.65 96.04
CA LEU A 468 -27.59 10.16 96.00
C LEU A 468 -28.60 9.04 95.76
N GLU A 469 -28.28 8.05 94.93
CA GLU A 469 -29.11 6.87 94.71
C GLU A 469 -29.17 5.99 95.95
N GLU A 470 -28.06 5.80 96.68
CA GLU A 470 -28.00 5.11 97.96
C GLU A 470 -28.79 5.88 99.04
N ASP A 471 -28.65 7.20 99.11
CA ASP A 471 -29.41 8.09 100.00
C ASP A 471 -30.91 8.10 99.66
N LEU A 472 -31.28 8.04 98.37
CA LEU A 472 -32.68 7.90 97.94
C LEU A 472 -33.21 6.50 98.22
N LEU A 473 -32.38 5.45 98.13
CA LEU A 473 -32.72 4.09 98.54
C LEU A 473 -32.98 4.02 100.04
N THR A 474 -32.15 4.67 100.86
CA THR A 474 -32.37 4.76 102.31
C THR A 474 -33.60 5.60 102.64
N LEU A 475 -33.85 6.72 101.93
CA LEU A 475 -35.05 7.53 102.11
C LEU A 475 -36.33 6.78 101.68
N LYS A 476 -36.28 6.02 100.59
CA LYS A 476 -37.38 5.16 100.12
C LYS A 476 -37.64 3.99 101.06
N ASN A 477 -36.61 3.44 101.70
CA ASN A 477 -36.76 2.42 102.74
C ASN A 477 -37.18 3.00 104.12
N SER A 478 -37.07 4.31 104.33
CA SER A 478 -37.39 4.99 105.59
C SER A 478 -38.75 5.72 105.60
N GLY A 479 -39.53 5.69 104.52
CA GLY A 479 -40.73 6.52 104.35
C GLY A 479 -42.06 5.77 104.27
N THR A 480 -42.62 5.35 105.41
CA THR A 480 -44.00 4.86 105.54
C THR A 480 -44.97 6.03 105.80
N SER A 481 -45.55 6.62 104.73
CA SER A 481 -46.84 7.39 104.64
C SER A 481 -47.08 8.63 105.54
N PRO A 482 -48.13 9.46 105.31
CA PRO A 482 -48.74 9.93 104.05
C PRO A 482 -49.02 11.47 104.06
N ALA A 483 -49.12 12.14 102.89
CA ALA A 483 -50.16 13.19 102.60
C ALA A 483 -49.92 13.95 101.27
N MET A 484 -51.01 14.05 100.49
CA MET A 484 -51.44 15.16 99.62
C MET A 484 -50.78 15.40 98.24
N SER A 485 -51.50 15.03 97.17
CA SER A 485 -52.01 15.95 96.11
C SER A 485 -52.76 15.09 95.05
N THR A 486 -54.09 15.13 94.95
CA THR A 486 -54.85 15.97 94.01
C THR A 486 -54.15 16.21 92.67
N VAL A 487 -54.37 15.35 91.66
CA VAL A 487 -55.28 15.67 90.54
C VAL A 487 -55.37 14.45 89.61
N SER A 488 -56.60 14.17 89.19
CA SER A 488 -57.01 13.06 88.36
C SER A 488 -56.99 13.40 86.87
N GLY A 489 -56.57 12.43 86.04
CA GLY A 489 -57.08 12.19 84.68
C GLY A 489 -56.42 12.96 83.53
N TRP A 490 -55.80 12.25 82.58
CA TRP A 490 -56.48 11.76 81.37
C TRP A 490 -55.56 10.86 80.52
N ASN A 491 -56.21 9.92 79.84
CA ASN A 491 -55.76 8.82 78.99
C ASN A 491 -54.89 9.12 77.74
N ASN A 492 -54.28 8.02 77.28
CA ASN A 492 -54.18 7.50 75.90
C ASN A 492 -53.26 8.15 74.86
N SER A 493 -52.22 7.38 74.55
CA SER A 493 -51.90 6.77 73.24
C SER A 493 -51.99 7.58 71.94
N SER A 494 -50.89 7.42 71.19
CA SER A 494 -50.84 7.21 69.74
C SER A 494 -50.90 8.43 68.82
N TRP A 495 -49.92 8.45 67.92
CA TRP A 495 -50.03 8.91 66.53
C TRP A 495 -50.43 10.36 66.24
N GLY A 496 -49.47 11.09 65.64
CA GLY A 496 -49.54 11.41 64.22
C GLY A 496 -50.59 12.41 63.74
N GLY A 497 -50.10 13.48 63.09
CA GLY A 497 -50.81 14.21 62.04
C GLY A 497 -51.69 15.36 62.54
N LYS A 498 -51.27 16.62 62.36
CA LYS A 498 -51.45 17.46 61.16
C LYS A 498 -52.87 18.02 60.97
N ASN A 499 -52.96 19.34 61.08
CA ASN A 499 -53.51 20.33 60.14
C ASN A 499 -54.00 21.53 60.98
N SER A 500 -53.98 22.80 60.57
CA SER A 500 -53.56 23.55 59.38
C SER A 500 -54.21 24.92 59.61
N VAL A 501 -53.51 26.06 59.48
CA VAL A 501 -54.11 27.30 58.92
C VAL A 501 -53.01 28.21 58.35
N ASN A 502 -52.98 28.26 57.02
CA ASN A 502 -52.78 29.39 56.08
C ASN A 502 -51.80 30.55 56.36
N GLY A 503 -51.02 30.86 55.32
CA GLY A 503 -50.53 32.23 55.06
C GLY A 503 -49.38 32.34 54.06
N ARG A 504 -49.69 32.19 52.76
CA ARG A 504 -48.78 32.41 51.60
C ARG A 504 -48.21 33.84 51.60
N VAL A 505 -46.96 34.06 51.17
CA VAL A 505 -46.52 34.90 50.01
C VAL A 505 -45.01 34.66 49.77
N SER A 506 -44.61 34.32 48.54
CA SER A 506 -43.24 34.48 47.98
C SER A 506 -43.22 35.81 47.18
N PRO A 507 -42.11 36.55 46.97
CA PRO A 507 -41.00 36.06 46.14
C PRO A 507 -39.59 36.66 46.39
N THR A 508 -38.65 36.08 45.66
CA THR A 508 -37.24 36.40 45.43
C THR A 508 -36.93 37.86 45.05
N SER A 509 -35.64 38.25 45.21
CA SER A 509 -34.93 39.50 44.83
C SER A 509 -35.08 40.64 45.85
N SER A 510 -34.04 41.35 46.30
CA SER A 510 -32.91 41.99 45.62
C SER A 510 -31.85 42.33 46.69
N ILE A 511 -30.55 42.06 46.51
CA ILE A 511 -29.47 43.03 46.21
C ILE A 511 -29.38 44.21 47.19
N ILE A 512 -28.15 44.53 47.63
CA ILE A 512 -27.73 45.65 48.52
C ILE A 512 -28.01 45.34 50.00
N GLY A 513 -27.08 45.37 50.96
CA GLY A 513 -25.75 45.95 51.04
C GLY A 513 -25.57 46.45 52.48
N GLY A 514 -24.43 46.14 53.10
CA GLY A 514 -23.85 46.91 54.21
C GLY A 514 -24.39 46.70 55.64
N ARG A 515 -23.41 46.54 56.56
CA ARG A 515 -23.34 47.07 57.96
C ARG A 515 -24.45 46.71 58.94
N ASP A 516 -24.28 46.55 60.25
CA ASP A 516 -23.22 46.65 61.27
C ASP A 516 -23.72 45.68 62.39
N GLY A 517 -22.90 44.94 63.13
CA GLY A 517 -22.21 45.42 64.33
C GLY A 517 -23.15 45.65 65.54
N ARG A 518 -23.35 44.64 66.41
CA ARG A 518 -23.20 44.69 67.90
C ARG A 518 -23.91 43.55 68.66
N ASP A 519 -23.09 42.80 69.39
CA ASP A 519 -23.13 42.49 70.83
C ASP A 519 -24.47 42.34 71.57
N LEU A 520 -24.62 41.21 72.27
CA LEU A 520 -24.87 41.04 73.73
C LEU A 520 -25.22 39.55 73.99
N ARG A 521 -24.31 38.74 74.54
CA ARG A 521 -24.08 38.43 75.98
C ARG A 521 -25.17 37.57 76.64
N GLY A 522 -24.81 36.31 76.98
CA GLY A 522 -25.45 35.52 78.05
C GLY A 522 -25.66 34.03 77.69
N GLY A 523 -24.77 33.14 78.15
CA GLY A 523 -25.01 31.68 78.12
C GLY A 523 -25.85 31.19 79.30
N PRO A 524 -25.79 29.91 79.69
CA PRO A 524 -25.71 28.69 78.88
C PRO A 524 -26.75 27.64 79.34
N THR A 525 -27.42 26.92 78.45
CA THR A 525 -27.94 25.56 78.75
C THR A 525 -28.14 24.72 77.48
N PRO A 526 -28.00 23.38 77.56
CA PRO A 526 -27.65 22.55 76.42
C PRO A 526 -28.79 21.60 76.03
N THR A 527 -29.26 21.62 74.77
CA THR A 527 -30.08 20.53 74.23
C THR A 527 -29.85 20.33 72.73
N THR A 528 -29.15 19.23 72.41
CA THR A 528 -29.37 18.33 71.26
C THR A 528 -29.67 18.94 69.89
N SER A 529 -28.63 19.19 69.10
CA SER A 529 -28.72 19.26 67.62
C SER A 529 -27.37 18.91 66.97
N SER A 530 -27.05 17.60 66.92
CA SER A 530 -25.76 17.11 66.39
C SER A 530 -25.93 16.05 65.30
N SER A 531 -26.87 16.26 64.37
CA SER A 531 -26.94 15.46 63.13
C SER A 531 -27.18 16.26 61.84
N ASP A 532 -27.69 17.50 61.92
CA ASP A 532 -27.83 18.40 60.74
C ASP A 532 -26.67 19.39 60.57
N SER A 533 -25.77 19.50 61.55
CA SER A 533 -24.62 20.43 61.55
C SER A 533 -23.35 19.86 60.88
N SER A 534 -23.33 18.58 60.46
CA SER A 534 -22.17 17.99 59.76
C SER A 534 -22.28 18.02 58.23
N ILE A 535 -23.49 18.06 57.67
CA ILE A 535 -23.70 18.03 56.20
C ILE A 535 -23.50 19.41 55.54
N LEU A 536 -23.89 20.49 56.23
CA LEU A 536 -23.75 21.87 55.73
C LEU A 536 -22.29 22.34 55.61
N PRO A 537 -21.38 22.07 56.57
CA PRO A 537 -19.96 22.34 56.42
C PRO A 537 -19.33 21.57 55.24
N ILE A 538 -19.77 20.33 55.01
CA ILE A 538 -19.25 19.50 53.92
C ILE A 538 -19.75 20.03 52.57
N ILE A 539 -21.03 20.38 52.45
CA ILE A 539 -21.60 20.94 51.20
C ILE A 539 -21.05 22.35 50.94
N THR A 540 -20.84 23.17 51.97
CA THR A 540 -20.18 24.49 51.80
C THR A 540 -18.73 24.33 51.39
N GLN A 541 -17.97 23.42 52.00
CA GLN A 541 -16.60 23.14 51.58
C GLN A 541 -16.53 22.54 50.16
N GLN A 542 -17.47 21.68 49.78
CA GLN A 542 -17.57 21.16 48.41
C GLN A 542 -17.89 22.28 47.42
N ARG A 543 -18.88 23.13 47.71
CA ARG A 543 -19.23 24.29 46.89
C ARG A 543 -18.05 25.25 46.74
N ASP A 544 -17.33 25.51 47.84
CA ASP A 544 -16.20 26.43 47.83
C ASP A 544 -15.00 25.85 47.05
N ARG A 545 -14.78 24.53 47.12
CA ARG A 545 -13.82 23.83 46.24
C ARG A 545 -14.23 23.89 44.77
N PHE A 546 -15.51 23.71 44.46
CA PHE A 546 -16.00 23.85 43.08
C PHE A 546 -15.88 25.28 42.57
N ARG A 547 -16.14 26.27 43.43
CA ARG A 547 -16.00 27.69 43.10
C ARG A 547 -14.54 28.07 42.86
N GLN A 548 -13.63 27.54 43.69
CA GLN A 548 -12.19 27.71 43.51
C GLN A 548 -11.72 27.06 42.22
N ARG A 549 -12.11 25.80 41.95
CA ARG A 549 -11.75 25.12 40.69
C ARG A 549 -12.32 25.83 39.47
N ASN A 550 -13.53 26.40 39.56
CA ASN A 550 -14.09 27.16 38.45
C ASN A 550 -13.35 28.49 38.23
N ALA A 551 -12.94 29.17 39.30
CA ALA A 551 -12.12 30.38 39.20
C ALA A 551 -10.70 30.09 38.64
N GLU A 552 -10.11 28.95 39.01
CA GLU A 552 -8.85 28.46 38.45
C GLU A 552 -9.00 28.15 36.96
N LEU A 553 -10.05 27.42 36.55
CA LEU A 553 -10.34 27.13 35.14
C LEU A 553 -10.62 28.40 34.32
N GLU A 554 -11.36 29.37 34.88
CA GLU A 554 -11.57 30.67 34.23
C GLU A 554 -10.26 31.46 34.08
N SER A 555 -9.35 31.36 35.05
CA SER A 555 -8.01 31.98 35.00
C SER A 555 -7.12 31.30 33.95
N GLU A 556 -7.12 29.97 33.88
CA GLU A 556 -6.41 29.21 32.86
C GLU A 556 -6.95 29.51 31.45
N LEU A 557 -8.27 29.64 31.31
CA LEU A 557 -8.89 30.01 30.05
C LEU A 557 -8.49 31.43 29.61
N ARG A 558 -8.41 32.39 30.54
CA ARG A 558 -7.90 33.74 30.27
C ARG A 558 -6.42 33.73 29.88
N LYS A 559 -5.59 32.92 30.55
CA LYS A 559 -4.17 32.77 30.20
C LYS A 559 -3.99 32.16 28.82
N ASN A 560 -4.76 31.13 28.47
CA ASN A 560 -4.73 30.53 27.14
C ASN A 560 -5.17 31.52 26.07
N TRP A 561 -6.20 32.33 26.31
CA TRP A 561 -6.60 33.40 25.41
C TRP A 561 -5.50 34.46 25.22
N ALA A 562 -4.82 34.86 26.30
CA ALA A 562 -3.70 35.79 26.22
C ALA A 562 -2.52 35.19 25.42
N LEU A 563 -2.21 33.91 25.62
CA LEU A 563 -1.16 33.19 24.88
C LEU A 563 -1.50 33.06 23.40
N ILE A 564 -2.75 32.73 23.05
CA ILE A 564 -3.19 32.68 21.66
C ILE A 564 -3.05 34.06 21.01
N SER A 565 -3.43 35.13 21.70
CA SER A 565 -3.27 36.50 21.21
C SER A 565 -1.80 36.89 21.03
N SER A 566 -0.92 36.53 21.97
CA SER A 566 0.51 36.79 21.83
C SER A 566 1.14 36.01 20.68
N LEU A 567 0.80 34.72 20.53
CA LEU A 567 1.27 33.89 19.41
C LEU A 567 0.75 34.39 18.07
N GLN A 568 -0.49 34.88 17.99
CA GLN A 568 -1.02 35.50 16.78
C GLN A 568 -0.21 36.75 16.39
N LYS A 569 0.11 37.61 17.37
CA LYS A 569 0.96 38.78 17.16
C LYS A 569 2.37 38.39 16.75
N GLU A 570 2.94 37.35 17.36
CA GLU A 570 4.26 36.85 17.01
C GLU A 570 4.31 36.28 15.59
N VAL A 571 3.31 35.49 15.20
CA VAL A 571 3.15 35.01 13.82
C VAL A 571 3.02 36.17 12.83
N GLU A 572 2.32 37.25 13.18
CA GLU A 572 2.23 38.44 12.35
C GLU A 572 3.59 39.16 12.21
N THR A 573 4.34 39.29 13.31
CA THR A 573 5.69 39.86 13.27
C THR A 573 6.66 38.99 12.46
N VAL A 574 6.65 37.67 12.65
CA VAL A 574 7.50 36.73 11.90
C VAL A 574 7.13 36.72 10.42
N LYS A 575 5.83 36.85 10.08
CA LYS A 575 5.41 37.02 8.68
C LYS A 575 5.95 38.31 8.08
N LYS A 576 5.90 39.43 8.80
CA LYS A 576 6.46 40.71 8.36
C LYS A 576 7.97 40.62 8.15
N ASP A 577 8.69 40.02 9.10
CA ASP A 577 10.14 39.86 9.04
C ASP A 577 10.55 38.91 7.90
N ASN A 578 9.79 37.84 7.66
CA ASN A 578 10.02 36.94 6.52
C ASN A 578 9.82 37.65 5.18
N VAL A 579 8.83 38.54 5.07
CA VAL A 579 8.66 39.38 3.88
C VAL A 579 9.85 40.32 3.75
N GLU A 580 10.28 41.01 4.82
CA GLU A 580 11.43 41.91 4.81
C GLU A 580 12.74 41.20 4.40
N LEU A 581 12.97 39.99 4.94
CA LEU A 581 14.07 39.10 4.57
C LEU A 581 14.01 38.70 3.10
N TYR A 582 12.82 38.44 2.57
CA TYR A 582 12.63 38.19 1.15
C TYR A 582 12.98 39.43 0.32
N GLU A 583 12.59 40.65 0.74
CA GLU A 583 12.99 41.87 0.05
C GLU A 583 14.52 42.00 0.03
N ARG A 584 15.17 41.86 1.18
CA ARG A 584 16.65 41.94 1.31
C ARG A 584 17.35 40.87 0.47
N THR A 585 16.84 39.64 0.47
CA THR A 585 17.38 38.53 -0.34
C THR A 585 17.16 38.78 -1.84
N ARG A 586 16.05 39.40 -2.22
CA ARG A 586 15.80 39.83 -3.59
C ARG A 586 16.72 40.97 -4.02
N TYR A 587 16.97 41.96 -3.16
CA TYR A 587 17.94 43.03 -3.43
C TYR A 587 19.38 42.51 -3.52
N ALA A 588 19.74 41.50 -2.72
CA ALA A 588 21.05 40.85 -2.81
C ALA A 588 21.17 39.93 -4.03
N SER A 589 20.11 39.22 -4.42
CA SER A 589 20.09 38.34 -5.59
C SER A 589 19.95 39.08 -6.91
N SER A 590 19.31 40.26 -6.94
CA SER A 590 19.29 41.14 -8.10
C SER A 590 20.69 41.68 -8.43
N TYR A 591 21.55 41.86 -7.43
CA TYR A 591 22.96 42.21 -7.62
C TYR A 591 23.82 41.02 -8.10
N LYS A 592 23.34 39.79 -7.90
CA LYS A 592 24.02 38.52 -8.23
C LYS A 592 23.35 37.76 -9.38
N ALA A 593 22.64 38.47 -10.25
CA ALA A 593 21.71 37.92 -11.22
C ALA A 593 22.39 37.27 -12.44
N GLN A 594 23.01 36.09 -12.26
CA GLN A 594 23.17 35.10 -13.33
C GLN A 594 23.47 33.69 -12.81
N SER A 595 22.76 33.17 -11.81
CA SER A 595 22.77 31.72 -11.60
C SER A 595 21.61 31.25 -10.72
N LYS A 596 20.90 30.23 -11.23
CA LYS A 596 19.88 29.41 -10.57
C LYS A 596 18.48 30.02 -10.45
N ARG A 597 17.64 29.67 -11.45
CA ARG A 597 16.18 29.60 -11.31
C ARG A 597 15.82 28.24 -10.71
N GLY A 598 15.42 28.24 -9.44
CA GLY A 598 14.90 27.08 -8.72
C GLY A 598 14.36 27.52 -7.37
N GLY A 599 13.25 28.26 -7.40
CA GLY A 599 12.58 28.78 -6.19
C GLY A 599 11.78 27.67 -5.50
N SER A 600 11.82 27.66 -4.17
CA SER A 600 10.98 26.82 -3.32
C SER A 600 9.54 27.34 -3.29
N SER A 601 8.54 26.45 -3.16
CA SER A 601 7.13 26.83 -3.03
C SER A 601 6.86 27.83 -1.88
N ALA A 602 7.68 27.83 -0.83
CA ALA A 602 7.59 28.84 0.24
C ALA A 602 8.06 30.22 -0.22
N GLU A 603 9.11 30.27 -1.03
CA GLU A 603 9.66 31.49 -1.60
C GLU A 603 8.68 32.12 -2.60
N ASP A 604 7.95 31.29 -3.36
CA ASP A 604 6.88 31.76 -4.26
C ASP A 604 5.69 32.38 -3.50
N ARG A 605 5.36 31.89 -2.29
CA ARG A 605 4.32 32.48 -1.43
C ARG A 605 4.73 33.84 -0.87
N TYR A 606 5.96 33.97 -0.37
CA TYR A 606 6.46 35.26 0.13
C TYR A 606 6.70 36.25 -1.02
N ARG A 607 7.10 35.74 -2.20
CA ARG A 607 7.18 36.52 -3.42
C ARG A 607 5.84 37.11 -3.82
N SER A 608 4.75 36.33 -3.81
CA SER A 608 3.43 36.85 -4.17
C SER A 608 2.94 37.90 -3.17
N VAL A 609 3.17 37.68 -1.86
CA VAL A 609 2.80 38.64 -0.80
C VAL A 609 3.61 39.93 -0.93
N TYR A 610 4.90 39.84 -1.26
CA TYR A 610 5.76 41.00 -1.51
C TYR A 610 5.35 41.76 -2.79
N GLU A 611 5.10 41.06 -3.89
CA GLU A 611 4.71 41.68 -5.17
C GLU A 611 3.33 42.37 -5.09
N GLU A 612 2.42 41.82 -4.28
CA GLU A 612 1.14 42.44 -3.93
C GLU A 612 1.33 43.69 -3.04
N GLY A 613 2.34 43.68 -2.17
CA GLY A 613 2.75 44.82 -1.36
C GLY A 613 3.43 45.95 -2.13
N LEU A 614 4.13 45.63 -3.24
CA LEU A 614 4.99 46.56 -3.97
C LEU A 614 4.22 47.42 -5.00
N THR A 615 3.02 47.01 -5.43
CA THR A 615 2.26 47.76 -6.44
C THR A 615 1.16 48.62 -5.80
N PRO A 616 1.30 49.96 -5.76
CA PRO A 616 0.27 50.84 -5.19
C PRO A 616 -1.09 50.69 -5.87
N PHE A 617 -1.10 50.27 -7.15
CA PHE A 617 -2.31 50.05 -7.92
C PHE A 617 -3.06 48.75 -7.57
N GLN A 618 -2.40 47.69 -7.07
CA GLN A 618 -3.12 46.51 -6.56
C GLN A 618 -3.71 46.76 -5.19
N GLN A 619 -3.01 47.47 -4.31
CA GLN A 619 -3.59 47.92 -3.04
C GLN A 619 -4.78 48.86 -3.27
N PHE A 620 -4.71 49.72 -4.29
CA PHE A 620 -5.83 50.57 -4.67
C PHE A 620 -7.01 49.76 -5.24
N ARG A 621 -6.78 48.82 -6.17
CA ARG A 621 -7.83 47.92 -6.67
C ARG A 621 -8.41 47.02 -5.59
N GLY A 622 -7.60 46.54 -4.65
CA GLY A 622 -8.04 45.76 -3.49
C GLY A 622 -9.00 46.57 -2.63
N ARG A 623 -8.61 47.80 -2.26
CA ARG A 623 -9.45 48.72 -1.47
C ARG A 623 -10.70 49.18 -2.23
N GLU A 624 -10.61 49.34 -3.55
CA GLU A 624 -11.74 49.71 -4.40
C GLU A 624 -12.74 48.55 -4.55
N THR A 625 -12.26 47.31 -4.71
CA THR A 625 -13.10 46.10 -4.70
C THR A 625 -13.71 45.83 -3.34
N GLU A 626 -12.98 46.09 -2.24
CA GLU A 626 -13.50 45.98 -0.87
C GLU A 626 -14.55 47.06 -0.58
N ARG A 627 -14.36 48.28 -1.10
CA ARG A 627 -15.36 49.34 -1.04
C ARG A 627 -16.59 49.01 -1.91
N ALA A 628 -16.40 48.41 -3.07
CA ALA A 628 -17.50 47.89 -3.90
C ALA A 628 -18.26 46.76 -3.20
N LEU A 629 -17.55 45.84 -2.53
CA LEU A 629 -18.15 44.76 -1.73
C LEU A 629 -18.88 45.28 -0.49
N SER A 630 -18.36 46.34 0.13
CA SER A 630 -19.00 46.99 1.27
C SER A 630 -20.34 47.65 0.90
N LYS A 631 -20.49 48.08 -0.37
CA LYS A 631 -21.72 48.67 -0.91
C LYS A 631 -22.77 47.64 -1.34
N MET A 632 -22.39 46.36 -1.50
CA MET A 632 -23.31 45.28 -1.91
C MET A 632 -24.13 44.76 -0.72
N GLY A 633 -25.39 44.44 -0.98
CA GLY A 633 -26.31 43.89 0.01
C GLY A 633 -25.91 42.48 0.48
N PRO A 634 -26.46 41.96 1.61
CA PRO A 634 -26.06 40.66 2.17
C PRO A 634 -26.26 39.50 1.18
N LEU A 635 -27.35 39.53 0.40
CA LEU A 635 -27.63 38.52 -0.62
C LEU A 635 -26.66 38.60 -1.80
N GLU A 636 -26.33 39.80 -2.25
CA GLU A 636 -25.35 40.03 -3.32
C GLU A 636 -23.95 39.57 -2.91
N ARG A 637 -23.58 39.69 -1.64
CA ARG A 637 -22.29 39.19 -1.12
C ARG A 637 -22.21 37.67 -1.14
N ILE A 638 -23.30 36.97 -0.83
CA ILE A 638 -23.37 35.51 -0.90
C ILE A 638 -23.24 35.07 -2.36
N VAL A 639 -23.98 35.73 -3.26
CA VAL A 639 -23.94 35.45 -4.69
C VAL A 639 -22.55 35.74 -5.28
N TYR A 640 -21.93 36.86 -4.92
CA TYR A 640 -20.58 37.22 -5.34
C TYR A 640 -19.54 36.22 -4.83
N SER A 641 -19.64 35.79 -3.57
CA SER A 641 -18.77 34.76 -2.98
C SER A 641 -18.90 33.43 -3.72
N PHE A 642 -20.14 33.03 -4.02
CA PHE A 642 -20.44 31.84 -4.80
C PHE A 642 -19.85 31.90 -6.21
N PHE A 643 -20.10 32.99 -6.94
CA PHE A 643 -19.55 33.17 -8.30
C PHE A 643 -18.02 33.24 -8.31
N ARG A 644 -17.41 33.91 -7.33
CA ARG A 644 -15.95 33.97 -7.21
C ARG A 644 -15.36 32.60 -6.90
N GLY A 645 -16.01 31.80 -6.04
CA GLY A 645 -15.61 30.42 -5.78
C GLY A 645 -15.69 29.54 -7.04
N VAL A 646 -16.77 29.67 -7.82
CA VAL A 646 -16.98 28.93 -9.06
C VAL A 646 -16.01 29.35 -10.18
N LEU A 647 -15.67 30.64 -10.29
CA LEU A 647 -14.74 31.15 -11.31
C LEU A 647 -13.25 31.01 -10.95
N SER A 648 -12.92 30.83 -9.66
CA SER A 648 -11.54 30.76 -9.18
C SER A 648 -10.83 29.48 -9.63
N ASN A 649 -11.53 28.33 -9.64
CA ASN A 649 -10.91 27.05 -9.94
C ASN A 649 -11.19 26.62 -11.40
N ARG A 650 -10.17 26.13 -12.10
CA ARG A 650 -10.26 25.73 -13.52
C ARG A 650 -11.26 24.57 -13.71
N LEU A 651 -11.33 23.67 -12.72
CA LEU A 651 -12.27 22.56 -12.67
C LEU A 651 -13.71 23.02 -12.40
N SER A 652 -13.93 23.94 -11.46
CA SER A 652 -15.26 24.47 -11.16
C SER A 652 -15.83 25.29 -12.31
N ARG A 653 -14.97 26.01 -13.04
CA ARG A 653 -15.36 26.72 -14.27
C ARG A 653 -15.86 25.76 -15.35
N ASN A 654 -15.15 24.65 -15.58
CA ASN A 654 -15.58 23.64 -16.56
C ASN A 654 -16.86 22.93 -16.11
N PHE A 655 -17.00 22.63 -14.82
CA PHE A 655 -18.20 22.01 -14.28
C PHE A 655 -19.43 22.93 -14.35
N PHE A 656 -19.26 24.21 -14.03
CA PHE A 656 -20.33 25.20 -14.16
C PHE A 656 -20.75 25.42 -15.61
N PHE A 657 -19.78 25.46 -16.54
CA PHE A 657 -20.10 25.51 -17.97
C PHE A 657 -20.89 24.27 -18.43
N LEU A 658 -20.46 23.07 -18.01
CA LEU A 658 -21.17 21.83 -18.32
C LEU A 658 -22.57 21.78 -17.69
N TYR A 659 -22.71 22.30 -16.47
CA TYR A 659 -23.99 22.43 -15.77
C TYR A 659 -24.93 23.40 -16.51
N CYS A 660 -24.45 24.57 -16.93
CA CYS A 660 -25.23 25.51 -17.73
C CYS A 660 -25.63 24.91 -19.08
N LEU A 661 -24.71 24.18 -19.75
CA LEU A 661 -24.99 23.48 -21.01
C LEU A 661 -26.04 22.36 -20.80
N GLY A 662 -25.91 21.59 -19.73
CA GLY A 662 -26.86 20.54 -19.35
C GLY A 662 -28.24 21.09 -19.02
N LEU A 663 -28.31 22.24 -18.33
CA LEU A 663 -29.57 22.94 -18.06
C LEU A 663 -30.21 23.43 -19.36
N HIS A 664 -29.43 23.99 -20.29
CA HIS A 664 -29.95 24.37 -21.61
C HIS A 664 -30.43 23.16 -22.42
N LEU A 665 -29.70 22.04 -22.40
CA LEU A 665 -30.14 20.79 -23.02
C LEU A 665 -31.42 20.25 -22.37
N LEU A 666 -31.53 20.31 -21.05
CA LEU A 666 -32.70 19.88 -20.31
C LEU A 666 -33.92 20.75 -20.62
N VAL A 667 -33.75 22.08 -20.66
CA VAL A 667 -34.81 23.00 -21.08
C VAL A 667 -35.18 22.77 -22.54
N MET A 668 -34.22 22.50 -23.42
CA MET A 668 -34.46 22.15 -24.82
C MET A 668 -35.23 20.82 -24.95
N VAL A 669 -34.90 19.81 -24.15
CA VAL A 669 -35.62 18.52 -24.11
C VAL A 669 -37.03 18.71 -23.56
N ILE A 670 -37.23 19.51 -22.51
CA ILE A 670 -38.56 19.81 -21.96
C ILE A 670 -39.40 20.59 -22.96
N LEU A 671 -38.83 21.57 -23.65
CA LEU A 671 -39.53 22.32 -24.71
C LEU A 671 -39.84 21.43 -25.91
N MET A 672 -38.93 20.52 -26.29
CA MET A 672 -39.15 19.57 -27.38
C MET A 672 -40.24 18.56 -27.03
N TYR A 673 -40.22 17.99 -25.82
CA TYR A 673 -41.27 17.10 -25.32
C TYR A 673 -42.60 17.83 -25.11
N GLY A 674 -42.59 19.08 -24.65
CA GLY A 674 -43.79 19.92 -24.52
C GLY A 674 -44.39 20.29 -25.87
N ALA A 675 -43.56 20.54 -26.89
CA ALA A 675 -44.00 20.82 -28.24
C ALA A 675 -44.53 19.57 -28.97
N THR A 676 -44.03 18.37 -28.65
CA THR A 676 -44.55 17.11 -29.22
C THR A 676 -45.76 16.54 -28.48
N SER A 677 -46.10 17.08 -27.31
CA SER A 677 -47.20 16.61 -26.45
C SER A 677 -48.33 17.62 -26.36
N SER A 678 -48.88 18.05 -27.51
CA SER A 678 -50.14 18.79 -27.55
C SER A 678 -51.24 17.95 -28.19
N PRO A 679 -52.07 17.23 -27.40
CA PRO A 679 -53.33 16.67 -27.87
C PRO A 679 -54.38 17.79 -27.96
N VAL A 680 -54.83 18.02 -29.19
CA VAL A 680 -56.05 18.75 -29.55
C VAL A 680 -57.24 18.08 -28.86
N LEU A 681 -58.03 18.78 -28.03
CA LEU A 681 -59.46 18.49 -27.80
C LEU A 681 -60.18 19.67 -27.11
N GLU A 682 -61.12 20.23 -27.89
CA GLU A 682 -62.44 20.81 -27.59
C GLU A 682 -62.73 21.83 -26.48
N VAL A 683 -63.33 22.92 -26.96
CA VAL A 683 -63.92 24.10 -26.31
C VAL A 683 -65.38 23.81 -25.92
N PRO A 684 -65.90 24.48 -24.86
CA PRO A 684 -67.22 25.10 -24.97
C PRO A 684 -67.18 26.62 -24.74
N SER A 685 -67.73 27.32 -25.74
CA SER A 685 -68.34 28.67 -25.81
C SER A 685 -69.06 29.10 -24.51
N THR A 686 -69.17 30.37 -24.06
CA THR A 686 -69.18 31.72 -24.67
C THR A 686 -69.34 32.75 -23.51
N VAL A 687 -68.51 33.80 -23.34
CA VAL A 687 -68.65 35.23 -23.79
C VAL A 687 -69.65 36.06 -22.93
N PRO A 688 -69.51 37.40 -22.71
CA PRO A 688 -68.67 38.45 -23.37
C PRO A 688 -67.81 39.30 -22.38
N GLY A 689 -66.91 40.21 -22.77
CA GLY A 689 -66.51 40.78 -24.05
C GLY A 689 -65.67 42.06 -23.83
N THR A 690 -64.87 42.42 -24.86
CA THR A 690 -64.30 43.75 -25.21
C THR A 690 -63.27 44.39 -24.25
N GLY A 691 -62.10 44.91 -24.61
CA GLY A 691 -61.34 45.14 -25.86
C GLY A 691 -59.85 45.38 -25.46
N ALA A 692 -58.85 45.04 -26.28
CA ALA A 692 -58.05 45.97 -27.11
C ALA A 692 -57.76 47.32 -26.42
N GLU A 693 -56.55 47.86 -26.31
CA GLU A 693 -55.25 47.62 -26.93
C GLU A 693 -54.24 48.50 -26.18
N GLU A 694 -52.95 48.21 -26.36
CA GLU A 694 -51.83 49.16 -26.29
C GLU A 694 -51.53 49.97 -25.02
N SER A 695 -50.44 49.52 -24.40
CA SER A 695 -49.22 50.34 -24.22
C SER A 695 -49.15 51.31 -23.04
N LEU A 696 -48.01 51.18 -22.35
CA LEU A 696 -47.23 52.24 -21.73
C LEU A 696 -47.79 52.87 -20.44
N VAL A 697 -47.40 52.20 -19.35
CA VAL A 697 -46.62 52.77 -18.24
C VAL A 697 -46.21 54.25 -18.44
N SER A 698 -46.88 55.13 -17.70
CA SER A 698 -46.39 56.43 -17.25
C SER A 698 -46.63 56.50 -15.73
N GLU A 699 -45.56 56.56 -14.92
CA GLU A 699 -45.14 57.83 -14.27
C GLU A 699 -45.83 57.92 -12.88
N ALA A 700 -45.17 58.14 -11.74
CA ALA A 700 -44.03 58.99 -11.47
C ALA A 700 -43.34 58.58 -10.15
N ALA A 701 -42.01 58.53 -10.19
CA ALA A 701 -41.14 58.96 -9.09
C ALA A 701 -39.90 59.65 -9.70
N VAL A 702 -40.19 60.84 -10.23
CA VAL A 702 -39.34 62.03 -10.48
C VAL A 702 -38.46 62.31 -9.24
N GLN A 703 -37.19 62.73 -9.22
CA GLN A 703 -36.16 63.33 -10.10
C GLN A 703 -34.83 63.18 -9.29
N LEU A 704 -33.58 63.28 -9.79
CA LEU A 704 -32.98 64.38 -10.55
C LEU A 704 -31.50 64.01 -10.93
N ALA A 705 -31.13 64.24 -12.20
CA ALA A 705 -29.80 64.59 -12.78
C ALA A 705 -28.59 63.62 -12.63
N GLU A 706 -27.73 63.34 -13.63
CA GLU A 706 -27.45 64.01 -14.91
C GLU A 706 -26.58 63.10 -15.82
N HIS A 707 -26.92 63.09 -17.12
CA HIS A 707 -26.06 62.92 -18.31
C HIS A 707 -25.39 61.58 -18.68
N PRO A 708 -25.32 61.27 -20.00
CA PRO A 708 -25.86 60.05 -20.61
C PRO A 708 -24.83 58.95 -20.85
#